data_AF-A0A929ESK5-F1
#
_entry.id   AF-A0A929ESK5-F1
#
_cell.length_a   1.000
_cell.length_b   1.000
_cell.length_c   1.000
_cell.angle_alpha   90.00
_cell.angle_beta   90.00
_cell.angle_gamma   90.00
#
_symmetry.space_group_name_H-M   'P 1'
#
loop_
_entity.id
_entity.type
_entity.pdbx_description
1 polymer ?
#
loop_
_entity_poly.entity_id
_entity_poly.type
_entity_poly.pdbx_seq_one_letter_code
_entity_poly.pdbx_strand_id
1 'polypeptide(L)'
;VPPHHTSLGALGAALFARSQEQQGKPDLTALKTMVDEGASDFPKAPPLRLRKTTFTDNVVIPKRKVSPSAKLHVFLGVDIGSTTTKTVLMDANKNIIHKQYVQTQGKPIEVAQKLLAGIREEFGDGLEFLGTATTGSGRHVVGDFIKADLIIDEITTHARAAVHWDPDLDTVFEIGGQDSKYIWIEQGNPMDFDMNKVCAAGTGSFLHELANKLKINIVREFQDIALSSDSPINLAERCTVFMESDLVSYAQKGARLQDLIAGLCYAIVHNYLNRVVGKRRIGKRIMFLGGPSLNKGIVAAFENVLDQEIIMPEHREVLGAHGAALSIMEKRVSSEFVRSDFPGLDPLIKAKISNKEKICRADKNCHNECKLKIYDFGGRKSIWGGDCGRYEMRGDRKEKEEDWFKKRELLLLNYLKSNSVDLAELRSQSLAANQVQESFDGKPTIGIPRALHMLQHSILWSHFWTKLGFAVVLSPKTDQKISMAGIESMTSETCYPIKVFQGHVKTLMGQTRYLFLPTTINLTTPQSEEAGFFCPFVQGSQYMASAALNISPSSLISPTVYLKEPVERIVLDLHRSLGERFGLSQRQIDRAYREALEVQMSFQRDLVQQSRTFLHSLQPNDLWVAVSGRPYNLYDERLSLRLGQNLAKLGIKAIPQDFLDTASVDLSDFPDMYWGLGAQILRTAKLVKAHSGCYGIHLTNFSCGADSFIEHFYRHVMGEKPYLILELDEHSAVAGVITRLEAFKNVIQNEHNRTLSNWQEMQCRSS
;
A
#
# COMPACT_ATOMS: atom_id res chain seq x y z
N VAL A 1 49.47 2.65 12.89
CA VAL A 1 48.64 1.66 13.62
C VAL A 1 49.56 0.55 14.10
N PRO A 2 49.61 0.22 15.40
CA PRO A 2 50.49 -0.83 15.91
C PRO A 2 50.17 -2.20 15.26
N PRO A 3 51.17 -3.10 15.14
CA PRO A 3 50.91 -4.50 14.83
C PRO A 3 49.89 -5.08 15.81
N HIS A 4 48.92 -5.85 15.32
CA HIS A 4 47.86 -6.47 16.11
C HIS A 4 46.97 -5.49 16.90
N HIS A 5 46.78 -4.26 16.41
CA HIS A 5 45.94 -3.25 17.07
C HIS A 5 44.52 -3.73 17.42
N THR A 6 43.94 -4.66 16.64
CA THR A 6 42.62 -5.27 16.89
C THR A 6 42.60 -6.19 18.12
N SER A 7 43.77 -6.57 18.64
CA SER A 7 43.94 -7.52 19.74
C SER A 7 44.55 -6.87 20.99
N LEU A 8 44.73 -5.54 21.01
CA LEU A 8 45.37 -4.84 22.15
C LEU A 8 44.63 -5.03 23.47
N GLY A 9 43.29 -5.10 23.45
CA GLY A 9 42.50 -5.40 24.65
C GLY A 9 42.77 -6.79 25.21
N ALA A 10 42.83 -7.81 24.33
CA ALA A 10 43.16 -9.18 24.73
C ALA A 10 44.61 -9.30 25.24
N LEU A 11 45.55 -8.60 24.59
CA LEU A 11 46.93 -8.52 25.05
C LEU A 11 47.03 -7.85 26.43
N GLY A 12 46.28 -6.77 26.66
CA GLY A 12 46.18 -6.10 27.96
C GLY A 12 45.67 -7.04 29.05
N ALA A 13 44.61 -7.80 28.76
CA ALA A 13 44.08 -8.82 29.68
C ALA A 13 45.12 -9.91 30.00
N ALA A 14 45.84 -10.41 28.99
CA ALA A 14 46.89 -11.41 29.19
C ALA A 14 48.08 -10.87 30.00
N LEU A 15 48.50 -9.63 29.73
CA LEU A 15 49.57 -8.96 30.48
C LEU A 15 49.16 -8.72 31.94
N PHE A 16 47.90 -8.35 32.19
CA PHE A 16 47.36 -8.15 33.53
C PHE A 16 47.26 -9.47 34.31
N ALA A 17 46.78 -10.54 33.67
CA ALA A 17 46.78 -11.87 34.28
C ALA A 17 48.21 -12.32 34.64
N ARG A 18 49.17 -12.07 33.75
CA ARG A 18 50.60 -12.34 34.02
C ARG A 18 51.15 -11.51 35.18
N SER A 19 50.78 -10.23 35.30
CA SER A 19 51.25 -9.38 36.40
C SER A 19 50.69 -9.78 37.77
N GLN A 20 49.55 -10.46 37.79
CA GLN A 20 48.91 -10.97 39.01
C GLN A 20 49.36 -12.41 39.35
N GLU A 21 50.36 -12.95 38.64
CA GLU A 21 50.82 -14.35 38.75
C GLU A 21 49.69 -15.38 38.65
N GLN A 22 48.57 -15.03 38.02
CA GLN A 22 47.45 -15.94 37.87
C GLN A 22 47.83 -17.05 36.90
N GLN A 23 47.91 -18.28 37.42
CA GLN A 23 48.07 -19.49 36.63
C GLN A 23 46.77 -20.28 36.63
N GLY A 24 46.28 -20.60 35.45
CA GLY A 24 45.09 -21.44 35.28
C GLY A 24 45.09 -22.06 33.89
N LYS A 25 44.63 -23.32 33.80
CA LYS A 25 44.17 -23.88 32.53
C LYS A 25 42.67 -23.57 32.44
N PRO A 26 42.16 -23.07 31.31
CA PRO A 26 40.71 -22.98 31.13
C PRO A 26 40.15 -24.39 31.30
N ASP A 27 39.26 -24.56 32.28
CA ASP A 27 38.52 -25.81 32.40
C ASP A 27 37.49 -25.84 31.27
N LEU A 28 37.90 -26.47 30.16
CA LEU A 28 37.06 -26.63 28.99
C LEU A 28 35.81 -27.48 29.29
N THR A 29 35.86 -28.30 30.34
CA THR A 29 34.72 -29.08 30.81
C THR A 29 33.75 -28.14 31.51
N ALA A 30 34.20 -27.36 32.48
CA ALA A 30 33.36 -26.37 33.16
C ALA A 30 32.80 -25.31 32.20
N LEU A 31 33.57 -24.86 31.20
CA LEU A 31 33.06 -23.95 30.15
C LEU A 31 31.97 -24.60 29.30
N LYS A 32 32.11 -25.88 28.94
CA LYS A 32 31.05 -26.64 28.25
C LYS A 32 29.84 -26.83 29.15
N THR A 33 30.04 -27.20 30.41
CA THR A 33 28.99 -27.36 31.40
C THR A 33 28.27 -26.05 31.66
N MET A 34 28.94 -24.89 31.72
CA MET A 34 28.29 -23.58 31.82
C MET A 34 27.49 -23.20 30.56
N VAL A 35 27.88 -23.69 29.38
CA VAL A 35 27.10 -23.53 28.15
C VAL A 35 25.87 -24.46 28.14
N ASP A 36 26.02 -25.67 28.69
CA ASP A 36 24.94 -26.67 28.77
C ASP A 36 23.94 -26.38 29.91
N GLU A 37 24.43 -25.89 31.07
CA GLU A 37 23.65 -25.49 32.26
C GLU A 37 23.17 -24.04 32.19
N GLY A 38 23.88 -23.17 31.44
CA GLY A 38 23.54 -21.77 31.22
C GLY A 38 22.49 -21.55 30.14
N ALA A 39 21.88 -22.61 29.62
CA ALA A 39 20.67 -22.53 28.82
C ALA A 39 19.55 -21.92 29.69
N SER A 40 19.49 -20.59 29.71
CA SER A 40 18.39 -19.85 30.32
C SER A 40 17.06 -20.43 29.85
N ASP A 41 16.05 -20.44 30.71
CA ASP A 41 14.71 -20.91 30.36
C ASP A 41 14.12 -20.00 29.27
N PHE A 42 14.37 -20.37 28.02
CA PHE A 42 13.84 -19.69 26.85
C PHE A 42 12.36 -20.08 26.69
N PRO A 43 11.49 -19.19 26.20
CA PRO A 43 10.15 -19.60 25.82
C PRO A 43 10.25 -20.62 24.68
N LYS A 44 9.61 -21.77 24.82
CA LYS A 44 9.73 -22.90 23.87
C LYS A 44 8.47 -23.04 23.02
N ALA A 45 8.67 -23.44 21.76
CA ALA A 45 7.61 -23.87 20.85
C ALA A 45 7.76 -25.36 20.51
N PRO A 46 6.70 -26.04 20.00
CA PRO A 46 6.80 -27.44 19.62
C PRO A 46 7.81 -27.67 18.48
N PRO A 47 8.47 -28.84 18.41
CA PRO A 47 9.38 -29.19 17.31
C PRO A 47 8.69 -29.11 15.94
N LEU A 48 9.40 -28.59 14.94
CA LEU A 48 8.93 -28.57 13.55
C LEU A 48 8.91 -30.00 13.00
N ARG A 49 7.73 -30.47 12.59
CA ARG A 49 7.52 -31.81 12.03
C ARG A 49 6.47 -31.71 10.92
N LEU A 50 6.68 -32.37 9.79
CA LEU A 50 5.67 -32.55 8.76
C LEU A 50 5.04 -33.93 8.93
N ARG A 51 3.73 -33.97 9.14
CA ARG A 51 2.95 -35.19 9.43
C ARG A 51 1.84 -35.40 8.40
N LYS A 52 1.15 -34.32 8.03
CA LYS A 52 0.01 -34.29 7.11
C LYS A 52 0.44 -33.92 5.70
N THR A 53 1.38 -32.99 5.57
CA THR A 53 1.81 -32.43 4.28
C THR A 53 2.86 -33.29 3.60
N THR A 54 2.61 -33.66 2.35
CA THR A 54 3.64 -34.24 1.47
C THR A 54 4.51 -33.13 0.88
N PHE A 55 5.79 -33.10 1.25
CA PHE A 55 6.74 -32.11 0.72
C PHE A 55 7.46 -32.64 -0.52
N THR A 56 7.16 -32.04 -1.67
CA THR A 56 7.85 -32.33 -2.93
C THR A 56 9.03 -31.38 -3.11
N ASP A 57 10.23 -31.94 -3.25
CA ASP A 57 11.42 -31.18 -3.65
C ASP A 57 11.24 -30.55 -5.04
N ASN A 58 12.07 -29.57 -5.38
CA ASN A 58 12.01 -28.91 -6.67
C ASN A 58 12.21 -29.93 -7.82
N VAL A 59 11.12 -30.23 -8.53
CA VAL A 59 11.12 -31.14 -9.68
C VAL A 59 11.87 -30.49 -10.84
N VAL A 60 12.88 -31.22 -11.34
CA VAL A 60 13.62 -30.86 -12.55
C VAL A 60 12.78 -31.26 -13.75
N ILE A 61 12.48 -30.30 -14.61
CA ILE A 61 11.77 -30.58 -15.85
C ILE A 61 12.74 -31.28 -16.82
N PRO A 62 12.40 -32.48 -17.34
CA PRO A 62 13.24 -33.16 -18.30
C PRO A 62 13.43 -32.32 -19.57
N LYS A 63 14.66 -32.24 -20.07
CA LYS A 63 14.94 -31.54 -21.34
C LYS A 63 14.17 -32.20 -22.48
N ARG A 64 13.33 -31.42 -23.15
CA ARG A 64 12.55 -31.88 -24.30
C ARG A 64 13.33 -31.62 -25.59
N LYS A 65 13.63 -32.67 -26.36
CA LYS A 65 14.20 -32.49 -27.71
C LYS A 65 13.11 -31.94 -28.63
N VAL A 66 13.41 -30.87 -29.35
CA VAL A 66 12.48 -30.24 -30.30
C VAL A 66 13.11 -30.28 -31.69
N SER A 67 12.31 -30.61 -32.70
CA SER A 67 12.76 -30.62 -34.10
C SER A 67 12.40 -29.31 -34.78
N PRO A 68 13.29 -28.71 -35.61
CA PRO A 68 12.95 -27.56 -36.44
C PRO A 68 11.80 -27.82 -37.42
N SER A 69 11.57 -29.09 -37.80
CA SER A 69 10.51 -29.49 -38.74
C SER A 69 9.12 -29.64 -38.10
N ALA A 70 9.02 -29.73 -36.78
CA ALA A 70 7.77 -29.86 -36.04
C ALA A 70 7.85 -28.98 -34.80
N LYS A 71 7.47 -27.71 -34.97
CA LYS A 71 7.55 -26.71 -33.89
C LYS A 71 6.60 -27.07 -32.75
N LEU A 72 7.08 -26.89 -31.53
CA LEU A 72 6.27 -27.04 -30.34
C LEU A 72 5.49 -25.74 -30.09
N HIS A 73 4.16 -25.85 -30.07
CA HIS A 73 3.27 -24.74 -29.73
C HIS A 73 3.31 -24.45 -28.23
N VAL A 74 3.63 -23.21 -27.87
CA VAL A 74 3.86 -22.81 -26.48
C VAL A 74 3.25 -21.46 -26.13
N PHE A 75 2.94 -21.29 -24.85
CA PHE A 75 2.58 -20.00 -24.24
C PHE A 75 3.69 -19.59 -23.28
N LEU A 76 4.06 -18.30 -23.30
CA LEU A 76 5.07 -17.74 -22.41
C LEU A 76 4.41 -16.89 -21.33
N GLY A 77 4.56 -17.31 -20.07
CA GLY A 77 4.24 -16.49 -18.92
C GLY A 77 5.51 -15.89 -18.31
N VAL A 78 5.47 -14.61 -17.96
CA VAL A 78 6.56 -13.93 -17.26
C VAL A 78 6.02 -13.24 -16.02
N ASP A 79 6.48 -13.64 -14.84
CA ASP A 79 6.18 -12.98 -13.56
C ASP A 79 7.37 -12.10 -13.16
N ILE A 80 7.16 -10.79 -13.14
CA ILE A 80 8.17 -9.79 -12.85
C ILE A 80 7.88 -9.17 -11.48
N GLY A 81 8.33 -9.85 -10.42
CA GLY A 81 8.35 -9.29 -9.07
C GLY A 81 9.44 -8.25 -8.88
N SER A 82 9.40 -7.55 -7.75
CA SER A 82 10.41 -6.56 -7.35
C SER A 82 11.77 -7.20 -7.05
N THR A 83 11.75 -8.41 -6.48
CA THR A 83 12.95 -9.16 -6.06
C THR A 83 13.33 -10.23 -7.06
N THR A 84 12.34 -10.91 -7.65
CA THR A 84 12.58 -12.06 -8.54
C THR A 84 11.73 -12.01 -9.79
N THR A 85 12.32 -12.47 -10.89
CA THR A 85 11.68 -12.61 -12.20
C THR A 85 11.65 -14.08 -12.58
N LYS A 86 10.48 -14.55 -13.01
CA LYS A 86 10.23 -15.95 -13.36
C LYS A 86 9.65 -16.04 -14.76
N THR A 87 10.01 -17.10 -15.47
CA THR A 87 9.41 -17.46 -16.77
C THR A 87 8.88 -18.88 -16.72
N VAL A 88 7.76 -19.10 -17.40
CA VAL A 88 7.17 -20.41 -17.66
C VAL A 88 6.88 -20.52 -19.15
N LEU A 89 7.35 -21.60 -19.77
CA LEU A 89 6.86 -22.08 -21.05
C LEU A 89 5.87 -23.21 -20.79
N MET A 90 4.65 -23.03 -21.30
CA MET A 90 3.54 -23.97 -21.16
C MET A 90 3.17 -24.51 -22.54
N ASP A 91 2.99 -25.82 -22.68
CA ASP A 91 2.49 -26.41 -23.92
C ASP A 91 0.95 -26.34 -24.04
N ALA A 92 0.41 -26.75 -25.19
CA ALA A 92 -1.03 -26.73 -25.44
C ALA A 92 -1.85 -27.64 -24.50
N ASN A 93 -1.20 -28.59 -23.80
CA ASN A 93 -1.83 -29.46 -22.82
C ASN A 93 -1.72 -28.90 -21.39
N LYS A 94 -1.32 -27.63 -21.25
CA LYS A 94 -1.13 -26.93 -19.96
C LYS A 94 0.04 -27.45 -19.13
N ASN A 95 0.97 -28.21 -19.72
CA ASN A 95 2.14 -28.68 -18.97
C ASN A 95 3.27 -27.63 -19.00
N ILE A 96 3.94 -27.45 -17.87
CA ILE A 96 5.15 -26.63 -17.79
C ILE A 96 6.31 -27.43 -18.42
N ILE A 97 6.81 -26.96 -19.56
CA ILE A 97 7.91 -27.62 -20.29
C ILE A 97 9.28 -26.99 -20.03
N HIS A 98 9.30 -25.78 -19.48
CA HIS A 98 10.51 -25.09 -19.06
C HIS A 98 10.17 -23.95 -18.09
N LYS A 99 11.03 -23.74 -17.11
CA LYS A 99 10.89 -22.67 -16.12
C LYS A 99 12.24 -22.06 -15.78
N GLN A 100 12.24 -20.78 -15.43
CA GLN A 100 13.40 -20.12 -14.82
C GLN A 100 12.94 -19.26 -13.65
N TYR A 101 13.78 -19.16 -12.63
CA TYR A 101 13.58 -18.31 -11.45
C TYR A 101 14.90 -17.61 -11.15
N VAL A 102 14.94 -16.28 -11.24
CA VAL A 102 16.16 -15.50 -11.03
C VAL A 102 15.89 -14.21 -10.25
N GLN A 103 16.94 -13.65 -9.65
CA GLN A 103 16.86 -12.35 -8.98
C GLN A 103 16.74 -11.20 -10.01
N THR A 104 15.80 -10.28 -9.80
CA THR A 104 15.53 -9.13 -10.67
C THR A 104 16.60 -8.05 -10.53
N GLN A 105 17.17 -7.89 -9.33
CA GLN A 105 18.23 -6.92 -9.02
C GLN A 105 17.95 -5.48 -9.50
N GLY A 106 16.67 -5.07 -9.50
CA GLY A 106 16.25 -3.74 -10.00
C GLY A 106 16.41 -3.53 -11.51
N LYS A 107 16.71 -4.58 -12.27
CA LYS A 107 17.00 -4.55 -13.71
C LYS A 107 16.04 -5.45 -14.51
N PRO A 108 14.72 -5.20 -14.45
CA PRO A 108 13.71 -6.13 -14.97
C PRO A 108 13.87 -6.45 -16.45
N ILE A 109 14.25 -5.49 -17.29
CA ILE A 109 14.39 -5.72 -18.74
C ILE A 109 15.64 -6.54 -19.07
N GLU A 110 16.79 -6.21 -18.47
CA GLU A 110 18.05 -6.94 -18.68
C GLU A 110 17.92 -8.40 -18.20
N VAL A 111 17.23 -8.60 -17.07
CA VAL A 111 16.91 -9.93 -16.56
C VAL A 111 15.95 -10.67 -17.50
N ALA A 112 14.91 -10.01 -18.01
CA ALA A 112 14.02 -10.60 -19.01
C ALA A 112 14.80 -11.03 -20.27
N GLN A 113 15.72 -10.22 -20.79
CA GLN A 113 16.59 -10.60 -21.91
C GLN A 113 17.41 -11.85 -21.61
N LYS A 114 18.02 -11.92 -20.42
CA LYS A 114 18.79 -13.10 -19.98
C LYS A 114 17.92 -14.36 -19.94
N LEU A 115 16.69 -14.26 -19.43
CA LEU A 115 15.76 -15.38 -19.38
C LEU A 115 15.35 -15.84 -20.79
N LEU A 116 14.99 -14.92 -21.68
CA LEU A 116 14.69 -15.22 -23.09
C LEU A 116 15.89 -15.85 -23.82
N ALA A 117 17.12 -15.40 -23.51
CA ALA A 117 18.33 -16.00 -24.06
C ALA A 117 18.51 -17.46 -23.61
N GLY A 118 18.23 -17.78 -22.34
CA GLY A 118 18.25 -19.16 -21.86
C GLY A 118 17.22 -20.05 -22.57
N ILE A 119 16.01 -19.54 -22.83
CA ILE A 119 15.01 -20.24 -23.65
C ILE A 119 15.54 -20.51 -25.07
N ARG A 120 16.17 -19.51 -25.68
CA ARG A 120 16.73 -19.61 -27.03
C ARG A 120 17.86 -20.63 -27.11
N GLU A 121 18.73 -20.67 -26.11
CA GLU A 121 19.84 -21.63 -26.00
C GLU A 121 19.33 -23.07 -25.88
N GLU A 122 18.28 -23.30 -25.11
CA GLU A 122 17.75 -24.65 -24.89
C GLU A 122 16.94 -25.19 -26.07
N PHE A 123 16.11 -24.36 -26.70
CA PHE A 123 15.11 -24.82 -27.68
C PHE A 123 15.40 -24.42 -29.14
N GLY A 124 16.36 -23.52 -29.39
CA GLY A 124 16.65 -23.03 -30.73
C GLY A 124 15.40 -22.47 -31.43
N ASP A 125 15.22 -22.79 -32.71
CA ASP A 125 14.05 -22.39 -33.54
C ASP A 125 12.84 -23.33 -33.41
N GLY A 126 12.89 -24.31 -32.51
CA GLY A 126 11.87 -25.35 -32.36
C GLY A 126 10.56 -24.90 -31.72
N LEU A 127 10.42 -23.63 -31.32
CA LEU A 127 9.23 -23.11 -30.63
C LEU A 127 8.36 -22.25 -31.53
N GLU A 128 7.05 -22.37 -31.37
CA GLU A 128 6.06 -21.43 -31.88
C GLU A 128 5.25 -20.83 -30.73
N PHE A 129 5.39 -19.52 -30.53
CA PHE A 129 4.72 -18.80 -29.45
C PHE A 129 3.28 -18.46 -29.85
N LEU A 130 2.34 -19.10 -29.18
CA LEU A 130 0.91 -18.92 -29.38
C LEU A 130 0.33 -17.74 -28.59
N GLY A 131 1.02 -17.31 -27.54
CA GLY A 131 0.64 -16.15 -26.75
C GLY A 131 1.62 -15.88 -25.64
N THR A 132 1.72 -14.63 -25.23
CA THR A 132 2.62 -14.16 -24.20
C THR A 132 1.89 -13.32 -23.17
N ALA A 133 2.18 -13.55 -21.89
CA ALA A 133 1.54 -12.81 -20.80
C ALA A 133 2.56 -12.37 -19.75
N THR A 134 2.34 -11.19 -19.17
CA THR A 134 3.15 -10.68 -18.06
C THR A 134 2.30 -10.43 -16.82
N THR A 135 2.90 -10.69 -15.66
CA THR A 135 2.33 -10.43 -14.33
C THR A 135 3.40 -9.95 -13.33
N GLY A 136 2.99 -9.70 -12.09
CA GLY A 136 3.85 -9.12 -11.05
C GLY A 136 3.96 -7.59 -11.11
N SER A 137 4.73 -6.99 -10.20
CA SER A 137 4.89 -5.54 -10.06
C SER A 137 5.53 -4.84 -11.28
N GLY A 138 6.37 -5.56 -12.04
CA GLY A 138 7.07 -5.06 -13.24
C GLY A 138 6.38 -5.44 -14.57
N ARG A 139 5.15 -5.97 -14.52
CA ARG A 139 4.43 -6.54 -15.67
C ARG A 139 4.29 -5.60 -16.86
N HIS A 140 4.08 -4.30 -16.62
CA HIS A 140 3.90 -3.31 -17.69
C HIS A 140 5.20 -3.00 -18.41
N VAL A 141 6.30 -2.79 -17.68
CA VAL A 141 7.62 -2.47 -18.27
C VAL A 141 8.11 -3.62 -19.15
N VAL A 142 8.05 -4.86 -18.64
CA VAL A 142 8.46 -6.03 -19.42
C VAL A 142 7.41 -6.37 -20.49
N GLY A 143 6.12 -6.14 -20.21
CA GLY A 143 5.04 -6.31 -21.17
C GLY A 143 5.22 -5.42 -22.40
N ASP A 144 5.57 -4.15 -22.23
CA ASP A 144 5.86 -3.24 -23.34
C ASP A 144 7.10 -3.67 -24.14
N PHE A 145 8.14 -4.13 -23.43
CA PHE A 145 9.38 -4.61 -24.03
C PHE A 145 9.13 -5.81 -24.96
N ILE A 146 8.48 -6.86 -24.42
CA ILE A 146 8.21 -8.11 -25.15
C ILE A 146 6.97 -8.02 -26.06
N LYS A 147 6.19 -6.93 -25.97
CA LYS A 147 4.84 -6.83 -26.56
C LYS A 147 3.92 -7.95 -26.10
N ALA A 148 3.78 -8.09 -24.78
CA ALA A 148 2.89 -9.07 -24.19
C ALA A 148 1.47 -8.91 -24.73
N ASP A 149 0.85 -10.04 -25.03
CA ASP A 149 -0.52 -10.13 -25.54
C ASP A 149 -1.54 -9.93 -24.41
N LEU A 150 -1.15 -10.28 -23.18
CA LEU A 150 -1.91 -10.05 -21.96
C LEU A 150 -1.01 -9.49 -20.85
N ILE A 151 -1.48 -8.45 -20.18
CA ILE A 151 -0.87 -7.95 -18.94
C ILE A 151 -1.93 -8.08 -17.86
N ILE A 152 -1.63 -8.81 -16.79
CA ILE A 152 -2.61 -9.22 -15.79
C ILE A 152 -2.02 -9.16 -14.38
N ASP A 153 -2.83 -8.81 -13.40
CA ASP A 153 -2.40 -8.73 -11.99
C ASP A 153 -2.01 -10.12 -11.43
N GLU A 154 -1.17 -10.09 -10.40
CA GLU A 154 -0.59 -11.31 -9.81
C GLU A 154 -1.57 -12.10 -8.94
N ILE A 155 -2.58 -11.45 -8.36
CA ILE A 155 -3.61 -12.13 -7.55
C ILE A 155 -4.40 -13.08 -8.45
N THR A 156 -4.86 -12.56 -9.59
CA THR A 156 -5.62 -13.36 -10.57
C THR A 156 -4.79 -14.51 -11.14
N THR A 157 -3.50 -14.28 -11.45
CA THR A 157 -2.65 -15.35 -12.00
C THR A 157 -2.31 -16.42 -10.97
N HIS A 158 -1.98 -16.07 -9.73
CA HIS A 158 -1.76 -17.05 -8.67
C HIS A 158 -3.01 -17.88 -8.42
N ALA A 159 -4.18 -17.26 -8.33
CA ALA A 159 -5.45 -17.98 -8.15
C ALA A 159 -5.76 -18.92 -9.32
N ARG A 160 -5.60 -18.45 -10.56
CA ARG A 160 -5.86 -19.27 -11.76
C ARG A 160 -4.93 -20.48 -11.82
N ALA A 161 -3.64 -20.30 -11.54
CA ALA A 161 -2.70 -21.40 -11.47
C ALA A 161 -3.07 -22.38 -10.35
N ALA A 162 -3.43 -21.87 -9.17
CA ALA A 162 -3.77 -22.70 -8.02
C ALA A 162 -5.01 -23.58 -8.27
N VAL A 163 -6.07 -23.01 -8.86
CA VAL A 163 -7.30 -23.73 -9.27
C VAL A 163 -7.02 -24.76 -10.36
N HIS A 164 -6.08 -24.48 -11.27
CA HIS A 164 -5.68 -25.45 -12.29
C HIS A 164 -4.99 -26.68 -11.67
N TRP A 165 -4.20 -26.48 -10.61
CA TRP A 165 -3.52 -27.57 -9.88
C TRP A 165 -4.46 -28.36 -8.98
N ASP A 166 -5.36 -27.67 -8.27
CA ASP A 166 -6.39 -28.28 -7.43
C ASP A 166 -7.72 -27.54 -7.62
N PRO A 167 -8.69 -28.11 -8.36
CA PRO A 167 -9.99 -27.48 -8.59
C PRO A 167 -10.83 -27.25 -7.32
N ASP A 168 -10.59 -28.02 -6.26
CA ASP A 168 -11.34 -27.93 -5.00
C ASP A 168 -10.69 -26.94 -4.01
N LEU A 169 -9.60 -26.27 -4.43
CA LEU A 169 -8.87 -25.34 -3.60
C LEU A 169 -9.72 -24.16 -3.14
N ASP A 170 -9.59 -23.79 -1.86
CA ASP A 170 -10.29 -22.65 -1.28
C ASP A 170 -9.37 -21.52 -0.80
N THR A 171 -8.10 -21.80 -0.49
CA THR A 171 -7.20 -20.83 0.14
C THR A 171 -5.81 -20.88 -0.48
N VAL A 172 -5.29 -19.74 -0.91
CA VAL A 172 -3.89 -19.59 -1.34
C VAL A 172 -3.15 -18.70 -0.36
N PHE A 173 -2.05 -19.23 0.17
CA PHE A 173 -1.00 -18.45 0.81
C PHE A 173 0.14 -18.26 -0.17
N GLU A 174 0.58 -17.03 -0.38
CA GLU A 174 1.77 -16.72 -1.18
C GLU A 174 2.68 -15.83 -0.36
N ILE A 175 3.94 -16.26 -0.20
CA ILE A 175 4.97 -15.41 0.40
C ILE A 175 6.01 -15.12 -0.68
N GLY A 176 6.05 -13.87 -1.11
CA GLY A 176 6.98 -13.37 -2.11
C GLY A 176 8.31 -12.92 -1.51
N GLY A 177 9.07 -12.17 -2.32
CA GLY A 177 10.33 -11.55 -1.88
C GLY A 177 10.09 -10.36 -0.95
N GLN A 178 9.23 -9.43 -1.34
CA GLN A 178 8.94 -8.19 -0.60
C GLN A 178 7.50 -8.11 -0.09
N ASP A 179 6.60 -8.83 -0.72
CA ASP A 179 5.19 -8.85 -0.37
C ASP A 179 4.73 -10.28 -0.09
N SER A 180 3.55 -10.41 0.49
CA SER A 180 2.90 -11.67 0.82
C SER A 180 1.41 -11.47 0.63
N LYS A 181 0.74 -12.50 0.13
CA LYS A 181 -0.63 -12.41 -0.36
C LYS A 181 -1.46 -13.54 0.21
N TYR A 182 -2.69 -13.22 0.52
CA TYR A 182 -3.75 -14.17 0.88
C TYR A 182 -4.81 -14.08 -0.22
N ILE A 183 -5.34 -15.22 -0.66
CA ILE A 183 -6.43 -15.28 -1.63
C ILE A 183 -7.45 -16.32 -1.18
N TRP A 184 -8.70 -15.91 -1.07
CA TRP A 184 -9.83 -16.81 -0.92
C TRP A 184 -10.45 -17.11 -2.28
N ILE A 185 -10.71 -18.38 -2.55
CA ILE A 185 -11.26 -18.86 -3.81
C ILE A 185 -12.57 -19.60 -3.55
N GLU A 186 -13.57 -19.31 -4.37
CA GLU A 186 -14.83 -20.05 -4.41
C GLU A 186 -15.24 -20.26 -5.86
N GLN A 187 -15.70 -21.46 -6.21
CA GLN A 187 -16.08 -21.83 -7.59
C GLN A 187 -14.99 -21.48 -8.63
N GLY A 188 -13.72 -21.65 -8.26
CA GLY A 188 -12.56 -21.38 -9.11
C GLY A 188 -12.24 -19.90 -9.35
N ASN A 189 -12.89 -18.97 -8.64
CA ASN A 189 -12.69 -17.53 -8.78
C ASN A 189 -12.21 -16.89 -7.46
N PRO A 190 -11.32 -15.88 -7.52
CA PRO A 190 -10.98 -15.06 -6.36
C PRO A 190 -12.20 -14.29 -5.84
N MET A 191 -12.48 -14.45 -4.55
CA MET A 191 -13.62 -13.81 -3.88
C MET A 191 -13.20 -12.83 -2.78
N ASP A 192 -12.01 -13.02 -2.21
CA ASP A 192 -11.38 -12.09 -1.27
C ASP A 192 -9.87 -12.20 -1.39
N PHE A 193 -9.16 -11.12 -1.08
CA PHE A 193 -7.70 -11.13 -1.04
C PHE A 193 -7.17 -10.11 -0.03
N ASP A 194 -5.94 -10.32 0.41
CA ASP A 194 -5.17 -9.27 1.06
C ASP A 194 -3.70 -9.40 0.71
N MET A 195 -2.97 -8.30 0.93
CA MET A 195 -1.53 -8.27 0.81
C MET A 195 -0.95 -7.62 2.05
N ASN A 196 0.25 -8.05 2.47
CA ASN A 196 0.95 -7.35 3.54
C ASN A 196 1.05 -5.84 3.23
N LYS A 197 0.86 -5.04 4.28
CA LYS A 197 1.16 -3.61 4.31
C LYS A 197 2.69 -3.42 4.18
N VAL A 198 3.22 -2.19 4.20
CA VAL A 198 4.64 -1.83 3.93
C VAL A 198 5.65 -2.47 4.91
N CYS A 199 5.69 -3.80 4.99
CA CYS A 199 6.36 -4.58 6.03
C CYS A 199 7.14 -5.71 5.37
N ALA A 200 8.46 -5.69 5.56
CA ALA A 200 9.35 -6.77 5.16
C ALA A 200 9.33 -7.97 6.13
N ALA A 201 8.62 -7.86 7.26
CA ALA A 201 8.51 -8.97 8.21
C ALA A 201 7.72 -10.11 7.56
N GLY A 202 8.23 -11.33 7.71
CA GLY A 202 7.58 -12.52 7.18
C GLY A 202 7.79 -12.77 5.68
N THR A 203 8.65 -12.02 4.98
CA THR A 203 8.88 -12.19 3.53
C THR A 203 10.18 -12.96 3.21
N GLY A 204 10.32 -13.39 1.96
CA GLY A 204 11.51 -14.09 1.49
C GLY A 204 12.80 -13.27 1.52
N SER A 205 12.73 -11.94 1.37
CA SER A 205 13.90 -11.08 1.45
C SER A 205 14.49 -11.07 2.86
N PHE A 206 13.64 -11.07 3.89
CA PHE A 206 14.06 -11.13 5.28
C PHE A 206 14.75 -12.46 5.60
N LEU A 207 14.16 -13.57 5.15
CA LEU A 207 14.79 -14.90 5.27
C LEU A 207 16.18 -14.94 4.63
N HIS A 208 16.32 -14.37 3.43
CA HIS A 208 17.59 -14.36 2.72
C HIS A 208 18.63 -13.45 3.40
N GLU A 209 18.22 -12.28 3.89
CA GLU A 209 19.09 -11.37 4.66
C GLU A 209 19.62 -12.04 5.93
N LEU A 210 18.73 -12.68 6.71
CA LEU A 210 19.13 -13.38 7.94
C LEU A 210 20.03 -14.58 7.66
N ALA A 211 19.71 -15.39 6.65
CA ALA A 211 20.55 -16.51 6.26
C ALA A 211 21.97 -16.03 5.90
N ASN A 212 22.09 -14.95 5.13
CA ASN A 212 23.37 -14.34 4.80
C ASN A 212 24.13 -13.80 6.03
N LYS A 213 23.44 -13.12 6.97
CA LYS A 213 24.04 -12.64 8.22
C LYS A 213 24.57 -13.79 9.08
N LEU A 214 23.82 -14.88 9.16
CA LEU A 214 24.20 -16.10 9.90
C LEU A 214 25.14 -17.02 9.13
N LYS A 215 25.48 -16.67 7.87
CA LYS A 215 26.31 -17.48 6.96
C LYS A 215 25.76 -18.89 6.71
N ILE A 216 24.44 -19.00 6.69
CA ILE A 216 23.70 -20.22 6.39
C ILE A 216 23.23 -20.16 4.94
N ASN A 217 23.38 -21.25 4.19
CA ASN A 217 22.77 -21.36 2.89
C ASN A 217 21.24 -21.47 3.02
N ILE A 218 20.53 -20.51 2.44
CA ILE A 218 19.06 -20.51 2.46
C ILE A 218 18.46 -21.75 1.79
N VAL A 219 19.19 -22.36 0.84
CA VAL A 219 18.79 -23.58 0.14
C VAL A 219 19.31 -24.80 0.91
N ARG A 220 18.39 -25.68 1.31
CA ARG A 220 18.63 -26.92 2.07
C ARG A 220 19.19 -26.74 3.49
N GLU A 221 20.32 -26.08 3.66
CA GLU A 221 20.97 -25.97 4.98
C GLU A 221 20.06 -25.31 6.03
N PHE A 222 19.39 -24.20 5.68
CA PHE A 222 18.47 -23.52 6.58
C PHE A 222 17.33 -24.43 7.08
N GLN A 223 16.67 -25.18 6.18
CA GLN A 223 15.56 -26.06 6.56
C GLN A 223 16.05 -27.24 7.40
N ASP A 224 17.23 -27.78 7.11
CA ASP A 224 17.78 -28.93 7.83
C ASP A 224 18.15 -28.52 9.26
N ILE A 225 18.74 -27.33 9.43
CA ILE A 225 18.98 -26.72 10.75
C ILE A 225 17.65 -26.53 11.49
N ALA A 226 16.64 -25.91 10.86
CA ALA A 226 15.33 -25.68 11.48
C ALA A 226 14.66 -26.97 11.97
N LEU A 227 14.67 -28.01 11.15
CA LEU A 227 14.02 -29.29 11.45
C LEU A 227 14.77 -30.13 12.50
N SER A 228 16.07 -29.87 12.69
CA SER A 228 16.90 -30.54 13.70
C SER A 228 16.66 -30.07 15.14
N SER A 229 15.87 -29.01 15.34
CA SER A 229 15.54 -28.52 16.67
C SER A 229 14.51 -29.39 17.37
N ASP A 230 14.81 -29.79 18.61
CA ASP A 230 13.90 -30.47 19.52
C ASP A 230 13.25 -29.52 20.54
N SER A 231 13.74 -28.28 20.62
CA SER A 231 13.21 -27.26 21.53
C SER A 231 13.27 -25.86 20.89
N PRO A 232 12.53 -25.61 19.78
CA PRO A 232 12.49 -24.31 19.13
C PRO A 232 12.20 -23.17 20.12
N ILE A 233 12.84 -22.02 19.93
CA ILE A 233 12.58 -20.83 20.76
C ILE A 233 11.38 -20.09 20.20
N ASN A 234 10.41 -19.76 21.05
CA ASN A 234 9.27 -18.95 20.68
C ASN A 234 9.69 -17.47 20.58
N LEU A 235 9.99 -17.01 19.36
CA LEU A 235 10.36 -15.63 19.06
C LEU A 235 9.11 -14.76 18.90
N ALA A 236 9.21 -13.46 19.20
CA ALA A 236 8.10 -12.55 19.01
C ALA A 236 7.78 -12.32 17.52
N GLU A 237 6.50 -12.37 17.13
CA GLU A 237 6.01 -12.20 15.75
C GLU A 237 5.93 -10.72 15.26
N ARG A 238 6.92 -9.90 15.63
CA ARG A 238 6.93 -8.44 15.43
C ARG A 238 7.62 -8.03 14.11
N CYS A 239 8.08 -6.78 14.04
CA CYS A 239 8.89 -6.26 12.95
C CYS A 239 10.23 -7.02 12.85
N THR A 240 10.80 -7.09 11.65
CA THR A 240 12.11 -7.70 11.36
C THR A 240 13.21 -7.25 12.33
N VAL A 241 13.23 -5.96 12.69
CA VAL A 241 14.21 -5.39 13.62
C VAL A 241 14.12 -6.00 15.02
N PHE A 242 12.89 -6.25 15.51
CA PHE A 242 12.69 -6.87 16.82
C PHE A 242 12.96 -8.38 16.76
N MET A 243 12.55 -9.06 15.70
CA MET A 243 12.90 -10.47 15.50
C MET A 243 14.42 -10.66 15.45
N GLU A 244 15.15 -9.78 14.77
CA GLU A 244 16.61 -9.78 14.74
C GLU A 244 17.22 -9.48 16.12
N SER A 245 16.66 -8.51 16.85
CA SER A 245 17.10 -8.19 18.21
C SER A 245 16.92 -9.37 19.17
N ASP A 246 15.79 -10.09 19.06
CA ASP A 246 15.52 -11.31 19.83
C ASP A 246 16.51 -12.41 19.47
N LEU A 247 16.75 -12.65 18.17
CA LEU A 247 17.73 -13.64 17.70
C LEU A 247 19.12 -13.36 18.27
N VAL A 248 19.58 -12.11 18.20
CA VAL A 248 20.89 -11.71 18.74
C VAL A 248 20.92 -11.82 20.26
N SER A 249 19.87 -11.38 20.95
CA SER A 249 19.80 -11.45 22.42
C SER A 249 19.83 -12.90 22.92
N TYR A 250 19.04 -13.78 22.32
CA TYR A 250 19.01 -15.19 22.70
C TYR A 250 20.30 -15.91 22.31
N ALA A 251 20.89 -15.61 21.16
CA ALA A 251 22.20 -16.14 20.79
C ALA A 251 23.29 -15.74 21.81
N GLN A 252 23.29 -14.50 22.29
CA GLN A 252 24.21 -14.03 23.34
C GLN A 252 23.99 -14.72 24.69
N LYS A 253 22.76 -15.18 24.96
CA LYS A 253 22.41 -15.97 26.15
C LYS A 253 22.68 -17.47 25.99
N GLY A 254 23.31 -17.89 24.89
CA GLY A 254 23.67 -19.30 24.66
C GLY A 254 22.60 -20.14 23.98
N ALA A 255 21.57 -19.54 23.39
CA ALA A 255 20.61 -20.27 22.56
C ALA A 255 21.30 -20.97 21.39
N ARG A 256 20.91 -22.23 21.14
CA ARG A 256 21.46 -23.01 20.02
C ARG A 256 20.90 -22.48 18.70
N LEU A 257 21.73 -22.55 17.66
CA LEU A 257 21.35 -22.08 16.33
C LEU A 257 20.09 -22.77 15.80
N GLN A 258 19.98 -24.10 15.94
CA GLN A 258 18.79 -24.82 15.47
C GLN A 258 17.50 -24.33 16.13
N ASP A 259 17.54 -24.02 17.43
CA ASP A 259 16.36 -23.59 18.18
C ASP A 259 15.92 -22.18 17.77
N LEU A 260 16.89 -21.31 17.46
CA LEU A 260 16.65 -19.96 16.92
C LEU A 260 16.06 -20.00 15.51
N ILE A 261 16.64 -20.82 14.62
CA ILE A 261 16.16 -20.94 13.23
C ILE A 261 14.77 -21.57 13.17
N ALA A 262 14.50 -22.58 13.99
CA ALA A 262 13.17 -23.16 14.10
C ALA A 262 12.14 -22.16 14.66
N GLY A 263 12.55 -21.38 15.66
CA GLY A 263 11.77 -20.27 16.20
C GLY A 263 11.44 -19.19 15.17
N LEU A 264 12.39 -18.88 14.30
CA LEU A 264 12.23 -17.92 13.21
C LEU A 264 11.18 -18.40 12.19
N CYS A 265 11.13 -19.70 11.88
CA CYS A 265 10.08 -20.26 11.02
C CYS A 265 8.68 -20.01 11.61
N TYR A 266 8.49 -20.25 12.92
CA TYR A 266 7.24 -19.94 13.59
C TYR A 266 6.92 -18.45 13.56
N ALA A 267 7.89 -17.58 13.88
CA ALA A 267 7.67 -16.15 13.89
C ALA A 267 7.23 -15.59 12.52
N ILE A 268 7.79 -16.13 11.43
CA ILE A 268 7.40 -15.77 10.06
C ILE A 268 5.95 -16.19 9.77
N VAL A 269 5.59 -17.43 10.11
CA VAL A 269 4.23 -17.94 9.90
C VAL A 269 3.20 -17.19 10.73
N HIS A 270 3.46 -16.97 12.02
CA HIS A 270 2.59 -16.18 12.89
C HIS A 270 2.46 -14.74 12.38
N ASN A 271 3.56 -14.12 11.94
CA ASN A 271 3.51 -12.79 11.35
C ASN A 271 2.61 -12.76 10.11
N TYR A 272 2.78 -13.71 9.19
CA TYR A 272 1.95 -13.82 7.98
C TYR A 272 0.46 -14.01 8.33
N LEU A 273 0.14 -14.96 9.22
CA LEU A 273 -1.23 -15.23 9.65
C LEU A 273 -1.86 -14.01 10.35
N ASN A 274 -1.11 -13.30 11.19
CA ASN A 274 -1.66 -12.16 11.93
C ASN A 274 -1.75 -10.87 11.10
N ARG A 275 -0.80 -10.65 10.18
CA ARG A 275 -0.66 -9.37 9.44
C ARG A 275 -1.28 -9.40 8.04
N VAL A 276 -1.33 -10.56 7.39
CA VAL A 276 -1.87 -10.70 6.03
C VAL A 276 -3.24 -11.35 6.08
N VAL A 277 -3.34 -12.54 6.70
CA VAL A 277 -4.63 -13.26 6.79
C VAL A 277 -5.57 -12.54 7.77
N GLY A 278 -5.07 -12.22 8.96
CA GLY A 278 -5.82 -11.53 10.01
C GLY A 278 -7.03 -12.36 10.46
N LYS A 279 -8.23 -11.76 10.42
CA LYS A 279 -9.50 -12.43 10.77
C LYS A 279 -10.22 -13.03 9.55
N ARG A 280 -9.56 -13.09 8.39
CA ARG A 280 -10.17 -13.67 7.19
C ARG A 280 -10.34 -15.17 7.34
N ARG A 281 -11.22 -15.72 6.51
CA ARG A 281 -11.48 -17.15 6.44
C ARG A 281 -10.18 -17.90 6.11
N ILE A 282 -9.95 -19.03 6.74
CA ILE A 282 -8.96 -20.01 6.27
C ILE A 282 -9.79 -21.26 5.99
N GLY A 283 -9.76 -21.73 4.76
CA GLY A 283 -10.51 -22.91 4.36
C GLY A 283 -9.78 -24.21 4.72
N LYS A 284 -10.20 -25.30 4.09
CA LYS A 284 -9.68 -26.65 4.35
C LYS A 284 -8.61 -27.07 3.36
N ARG A 285 -8.66 -26.56 2.12
CA ARG A 285 -7.69 -26.88 1.07
C ARG A 285 -6.80 -25.65 0.87
N ILE A 286 -5.67 -25.66 1.57
CA ILE A 286 -4.73 -24.54 1.63
C ILE A 286 -3.52 -24.87 0.76
N MET A 287 -3.22 -24.01 -0.21
CA MET A 287 -2.03 -24.13 -1.05
C MET A 287 -1.02 -23.05 -0.72
N PHE A 288 0.26 -23.44 -0.57
CA PHE A 288 1.34 -22.51 -0.24
C PHE A 288 2.32 -22.30 -1.39
N LEU A 289 2.46 -21.06 -1.82
CA LEU A 289 3.19 -20.62 -3.01
C LEU A 289 4.32 -19.62 -2.68
N GLY A 290 5.17 -19.35 -3.67
CA GLY A 290 6.23 -18.35 -3.59
C GLY A 290 7.58 -18.93 -3.15
N GLY A 291 8.59 -18.08 -3.00
CA GLY A 291 9.97 -18.52 -2.73
C GLY A 291 10.14 -19.30 -1.41
N PRO A 292 9.65 -18.78 -0.27
CA PRO A 292 9.72 -19.45 1.03
C PRO A 292 8.98 -20.79 1.11
N SER A 293 8.03 -21.06 0.21
CA SER A 293 7.41 -22.39 0.11
C SER A 293 8.40 -23.49 -0.31
N LEU A 294 9.58 -23.12 -0.83
CA LEU A 294 10.69 -24.05 -1.09
C LEU A 294 11.42 -24.49 0.19
N ASN A 295 11.19 -23.83 1.32
CA ASN A 295 11.84 -24.15 2.59
C ASN A 295 10.94 -25.05 3.44
N LYS A 296 11.36 -26.31 3.62
CA LYS A 296 10.61 -27.32 4.37
C LYS A 296 10.31 -26.93 5.83
N GLY A 297 11.18 -26.13 6.46
CA GLY A 297 10.97 -25.63 7.82
C GLY A 297 9.80 -24.64 7.91
N ILE A 298 9.61 -23.79 6.90
CA ILE A 298 8.47 -22.86 6.83
C ILE A 298 7.16 -23.61 6.59
N VAL A 299 7.18 -24.61 5.69
CA VAL A 299 6.00 -25.47 5.46
C VAL A 299 5.62 -26.22 6.73
N ALA A 300 6.60 -26.77 7.45
CA ALA A 300 6.38 -27.44 8.74
C ALA A 300 5.77 -26.49 9.78
N ALA A 301 6.20 -25.23 9.79
CA ALA A 301 5.64 -24.22 10.68
C ALA A 301 4.17 -23.91 10.34
N PHE A 302 3.81 -23.78 9.05
CA PHE A 302 2.40 -23.61 8.65
C PHE A 302 1.54 -24.80 9.07
N GLU A 303 1.98 -26.04 8.79
CA GLU A 303 1.26 -27.25 9.20
C GLU A 303 1.08 -27.30 10.72
N ASN A 304 2.14 -27.04 11.49
CA ASN A 304 2.10 -27.10 12.94
C ASN A 304 1.18 -26.03 13.56
N VAL A 305 1.19 -24.81 13.00
CA VAL A 305 0.38 -23.70 13.53
C VAL A 305 -1.11 -23.86 13.18
N LEU A 306 -1.41 -24.34 11.97
CA LEU A 306 -2.79 -24.51 11.50
C LEU A 306 -3.38 -25.88 11.83
N ASP A 307 -2.55 -26.85 12.19
CA ASP A 307 -2.90 -28.26 12.30
C ASP A 307 -3.67 -28.79 11.07
N GLN A 308 -3.25 -28.37 9.88
CA GLN A 308 -3.88 -28.71 8.60
C GLN A 308 -2.84 -29.10 7.55
N GLU A 309 -3.25 -29.95 6.60
CA GLU A 309 -2.43 -30.24 5.44
C GLU A 309 -2.23 -28.99 4.58
N ILE A 310 -0.99 -28.74 4.15
CA ILE A 310 -0.65 -27.67 3.21
C ILE A 310 -0.33 -28.30 1.86
N ILE A 311 -1.08 -27.92 0.83
CA ILE A 311 -0.91 -28.42 -0.53
C ILE A 311 0.33 -27.76 -1.15
N MET A 312 1.25 -28.61 -1.61
CA MET A 312 2.54 -28.20 -2.17
C MET A 312 2.62 -28.61 -3.65
N PRO A 313 2.15 -27.76 -4.59
CA PRO A 313 2.20 -28.10 -6.00
C PRO A 313 3.64 -28.15 -6.51
N GLU A 314 3.85 -28.91 -7.58
CA GLU A 314 5.13 -28.85 -8.29
C GLU A 314 5.32 -27.45 -8.89
N HIS A 315 6.58 -26.99 -8.93
CA HIS A 315 6.93 -25.68 -9.50
C HIS A 315 6.21 -24.47 -8.84
N ARG A 316 5.81 -24.61 -7.57
CA ARG A 316 5.16 -23.58 -6.72
C ARG A 316 5.80 -22.18 -6.73
N GLU A 317 7.10 -22.09 -7.00
CA GLU A 317 7.84 -20.83 -7.05
C GLU A 317 7.65 -20.02 -8.34
N VAL A 318 7.05 -20.63 -9.38
CA VAL A 318 6.79 -19.99 -10.69
C VAL A 318 5.31 -19.95 -11.08
N LEU A 319 4.39 -20.28 -10.15
CA LEU A 319 2.97 -20.39 -10.50
C LEU A 319 2.31 -19.06 -10.89
N GLY A 320 2.82 -17.90 -10.46
CA GLY A 320 2.35 -16.62 -11.01
C GLY A 320 2.57 -16.53 -12.53
N ALA A 321 3.77 -16.94 -13.00
CA ALA A 321 4.06 -17.01 -14.43
C ALA A 321 3.21 -18.08 -15.14
N HIS A 322 2.99 -19.23 -14.50
CA HIS A 322 2.11 -20.27 -15.04
C HIS A 322 0.67 -19.77 -15.21
N GLY A 323 0.13 -19.09 -14.20
CA GLY A 323 -1.19 -18.47 -14.24
C GLY A 323 -1.32 -17.45 -15.36
N ALA A 324 -0.28 -16.65 -15.60
CA ALA A 324 -0.25 -15.74 -16.75
C ALA A 324 -0.37 -16.48 -18.09
N ALA A 325 0.37 -17.60 -18.25
CA ALA A 325 0.31 -18.44 -19.45
C ALA A 325 -1.08 -19.10 -19.64
N LEU A 326 -1.69 -19.58 -18.55
CA LEU A 326 -3.07 -20.11 -18.56
C LEU A 326 -4.08 -19.05 -18.99
N SER A 327 -3.99 -17.83 -18.44
CA SER A 327 -4.93 -16.75 -18.74
C SER A 327 -4.91 -16.32 -20.21
N ILE A 328 -3.71 -16.24 -20.84
CA ILE A 328 -3.64 -15.91 -22.28
C ILE A 328 -4.14 -17.08 -23.16
N MET A 329 -3.90 -18.33 -22.75
CA MET A 329 -4.44 -19.49 -23.46
C MET A 329 -5.98 -19.47 -23.46
N GLU A 330 -6.60 -19.23 -22.30
CA GLU A 330 -8.06 -19.15 -22.16
C GLU A 330 -8.65 -18.00 -22.99
N LYS A 331 -8.03 -16.82 -22.94
CA LYS A 331 -8.45 -15.65 -23.72
C LYS A 331 -8.36 -15.88 -25.24
N ARG A 332 -7.43 -16.73 -25.67
CA ARG A 332 -7.33 -17.13 -27.08
C ARG A 332 -8.45 -18.08 -27.49
N VAL A 333 -8.83 -19.02 -26.62
CA VAL A 333 -9.93 -19.97 -26.87
C VAL A 333 -11.27 -19.25 -26.96
N SER A 334 -11.50 -18.19 -26.18
CA SER A 334 -12.75 -17.39 -26.22
C SER A 334 -12.92 -16.52 -27.48
N SER A 335 -12.06 -16.65 -28.50
CA SER A 335 -12.09 -15.91 -29.77
C SER A 335 -11.92 -14.38 -29.65
N GLU A 336 -11.52 -13.87 -28.48
CA GLU A 336 -11.21 -12.45 -28.26
C GLU A 336 -9.84 -12.05 -28.84
N PHE A 337 -9.03 -13.01 -29.30
CA PHE A 337 -7.64 -12.81 -29.69
C PHE A 337 -7.26 -13.60 -30.96
N VAL A 338 -6.87 -12.88 -32.02
CA VAL A 338 -6.66 -13.46 -33.37
C VAL A 338 -5.18 -13.78 -33.66
N ARG A 339 -4.21 -12.99 -33.15
CA ARG A 339 -2.77 -13.18 -33.44
C ARG A 339 -1.89 -12.47 -32.40
N SER A 340 -0.73 -13.08 -32.06
CA SER A 340 0.27 -12.50 -31.15
C SER A 340 1.16 -11.44 -31.80
N ASP A 341 1.39 -10.36 -31.05
CA ASP A 341 2.29 -9.25 -31.40
C ASP A 341 3.74 -9.48 -30.91
N PHE A 342 3.98 -10.63 -30.27
CA PHE A 342 5.29 -11.01 -29.76
C PHE A 342 6.31 -11.10 -30.91
N PRO A 343 7.42 -10.33 -30.87
CA PRO A 343 8.36 -10.25 -31.99
C PRO A 343 9.29 -11.46 -32.11
N GLY A 344 9.18 -12.45 -31.21
CA GLY A 344 10.11 -13.58 -31.12
C GLY A 344 11.31 -13.30 -30.21
N LEU A 345 12.11 -14.34 -29.94
CA LEU A 345 13.22 -14.29 -28.97
C LEU A 345 14.40 -13.43 -29.46
N ASP A 346 14.91 -13.69 -30.67
CA ASP A 346 16.14 -13.07 -31.17
C ASP A 346 16.10 -11.52 -31.22
N PRO A 347 15.02 -10.87 -31.69
CA PRO A 347 14.93 -9.42 -31.67
C PRO A 347 14.96 -8.83 -30.26
N LEU A 348 14.37 -9.52 -29.27
CA LEU A 348 14.34 -9.07 -27.88
C LEU A 348 15.70 -9.25 -27.21
N ILE A 349 16.35 -10.38 -27.42
CA ILE A 349 17.69 -10.68 -26.88
C ILE A 349 18.73 -9.67 -27.38
N LYS A 350 18.68 -9.33 -28.67
CA LYS A 350 19.63 -8.39 -29.32
C LYS A 350 19.25 -6.91 -29.15
N ALA A 351 18.09 -6.62 -28.55
CA ALA A 351 17.62 -5.25 -28.38
C ALA A 351 18.61 -4.44 -27.52
N LYS A 352 19.09 -3.31 -28.06
CA LYS A 352 19.85 -2.34 -27.27
C LYS A 352 18.89 -1.57 -26.38
N ILE A 353 19.10 -1.69 -25.07
CA ILE A 353 18.31 -0.97 -24.08
C ILE A 353 19.09 0.26 -23.64
N SER A 354 18.44 1.42 -23.71
CA SER A 354 18.88 2.60 -22.98
C SER A 354 17.78 3.04 -22.03
N ASN A 355 18.18 3.63 -20.91
CA ASN A 355 17.24 4.27 -20.01
C ASN A 355 17.71 5.69 -19.71
N LYS A 356 16.75 6.59 -19.50
CA LYS A 356 17.00 7.94 -19.02
C LYS A 356 15.92 8.36 -18.05
N GLU A 357 16.30 9.21 -17.13
CA GLU A 357 15.36 9.80 -16.18
C GLU A 357 14.97 11.19 -16.64
N LYS A 358 13.68 11.54 -16.51
CA LYS A 358 13.17 12.87 -16.85
C LYS A 358 12.03 13.26 -15.93
N ILE A 359 11.97 14.54 -15.56
CA ILE A 359 10.82 15.11 -14.86
C ILE A 359 9.61 15.13 -15.82
N CYS A 360 8.48 14.62 -15.34
CA CYS A 360 7.21 14.60 -16.05
C CYS A 360 6.74 16.03 -16.33
N ARG A 361 6.45 16.31 -17.61
CA ARG A 361 5.81 17.57 -18.06
C ARG A 361 4.63 17.31 -19.00
N ALA A 362 4.00 16.15 -18.83
CA ALA A 362 2.94 15.66 -19.71
C ALA A 362 1.61 16.40 -19.53
N ASP A 363 1.44 17.06 -18.38
CA ASP A 363 0.38 18.03 -18.13
C ASP A 363 1.07 19.29 -17.59
N LYS A 364 0.85 20.42 -18.28
CA LYS A 364 1.44 21.71 -17.91
C LYS A 364 0.91 22.23 -16.58
N ASN A 365 -0.26 21.76 -16.16
CA ASN A 365 -0.93 22.17 -14.92
C ASN A 365 -0.68 21.16 -13.76
N CYS A 366 0.16 20.15 -13.97
CA CYS A 366 0.48 19.15 -12.95
C CYS A 366 1.62 19.64 -12.04
N HIS A 367 1.39 19.61 -10.73
CA HIS A 367 2.34 20.10 -9.72
C HIS A 367 3.29 19.01 -9.18
N ASN A 368 3.06 17.72 -9.44
CA ASN A 368 3.81 16.63 -8.81
C ASN A 368 5.28 16.49 -9.27
N GLU A 369 5.69 17.14 -10.37
CA GLU A 369 7.05 17.07 -10.94
C GLU A 369 7.67 15.66 -10.96
N CYS A 370 6.86 14.62 -11.23
CA CYS A 370 7.28 13.24 -11.01
C CYS A 370 8.54 12.86 -11.80
N LYS A 371 9.48 12.15 -11.16
CA LYS A 371 10.63 11.57 -11.84
C LYS A 371 10.22 10.30 -12.59
N LEU A 372 10.27 10.37 -13.92
CA LEU A 372 9.94 9.24 -14.80
C LEU A 372 11.21 8.54 -15.27
N LYS A 373 11.14 7.21 -15.40
CA LYS A 373 12.16 6.41 -16.06
C LYS A 373 11.66 6.06 -17.46
N ILE A 374 12.42 6.43 -18.48
CA ILE A 374 12.07 6.20 -19.89
C ILE A 374 13.05 5.18 -20.44
N TYR A 375 12.54 4.00 -20.75
CA TYR A 375 13.26 2.93 -21.44
C TYR A 375 13.07 3.09 -22.95
N ASP A 376 14.15 2.96 -23.71
CA ASP A 376 14.14 2.90 -25.18
C ASP A 376 14.81 1.61 -25.62
N PHE A 377 14.05 0.78 -26.34
CA PHE A 377 14.48 -0.53 -26.83
C PHE A 377 14.37 -0.59 -28.36
N GLY A 378 15.12 0.28 -29.04
CA GLY A 378 15.23 0.34 -30.49
C GLY A 378 14.18 1.23 -31.15
N GLY A 379 13.93 2.42 -30.59
CA GLY A 379 12.95 3.39 -31.10
C GLY A 379 11.55 3.25 -30.48
N ARG A 380 11.28 2.14 -29.79
CA ARG A 380 10.08 1.96 -28.96
C ARG A 380 10.39 2.39 -27.54
N LYS A 381 9.55 3.29 -27.00
CA LYS A 381 9.71 3.83 -25.66
C LYS A 381 8.66 3.27 -24.72
N SER A 382 9.09 2.81 -23.56
CA SER A 382 8.21 2.58 -22.41
C SER A 382 8.57 3.60 -21.34
N ILE A 383 7.57 4.30 -20.84
CA ILE A 383 7.72 5.30 -19.78
C ILE A 383 7.16 4.67 -18.52
N TRP A 384 7.86 4.83 -17.41
CA TRP A 384 7.43 4.26 -16.14
C TRP A 384 7.60 5.22 -14.98
N GLY A 385 6.76 5.04 -13.97
CA GLY A 385 6.72 5.85 -12.76
C GLY A 385 5.76 7.03 -12.84
N GLY A 386 5.81 7.81 -11.76
CA GLY A 386 5.00 8.99 -11.54
C GLY A 386 3.66 8.71 -10.86
N ASP A 387 3.38 9.52 -9.85
CA ASP A 387 2.37 9.30 -8.82
C ASP A 387 0.93 9.27 -9.35
N CYS A 388 0.70 9.75 -10.58
CA CYS A 388 -0.62 9.83 -11.19
C CYS A 388 -1.05 8.59 -11.98
N GLY A 389 -0.23 7.54 -12.04
CA GLY A 389 -0.55 6.30 -12.77
C GLY A 389 -0.74 6.49 -14.28
N ARG A 390 -0.30 7.61 -14.87
CA ARG A 390 -0.46 7.90 -16.32
C ARG A 390 0.26 6.87 -17.18
N TYR A 391 1.41 6.40 -16.72
CA TYR A 391 2.32 5.53 -17.47
C TYR A 391 2.30 4.08 -16.97
N GLU A 392 1.49 3.79 -15.96
CA GLU A 392 1.36 2.44 -15.42
C GLU A 392 0.37 1.59 -16.22
N MET A 393 -0.55 2.20 -16.97
CA MET A 393 -1.57 1.47 -17.72
C MET A 393 -1.34 1.58 -19.22
N ARG A 394 -1.36 0.44 -19.92
CA ARG A 394 -1.32 0.37 -21.38
C ARG A 394 -2.67 0.86 -21.91
N GLY A 395 -2.63 1.83 -22.83
CA GLY A 395 -3.82 2.53 -23.28
C GLY A 395 -4.73 1.68 -24.16
N ASP A 396 -5.72 1.04 -23.55
CA ASP A 396 -7.02 0.90 -24.22
C ASP A 396 -7.72 2.26 -24.14
N ARG A 397 -8.09 2.81 -25.29
CA ARG A 397 -8.92 4.03 -25.41
C ARG A 397 -10.37 3.73 -25.00
N LYS A 398 -10.59 3.08 -23.86
CA LYS A 398 -11.94 3.00 -23.29
C LYS A 398 -12.36 4.39 -22.82
N GLU A 399 -13.65 4.68 -22.96
CA GLU A 399 -14.23 5.85 -22.31
C GLU A 399 -13.93 5.76 -20.82
N LYS A 400 -13.34 6.82 -20.27
CA LYS A 400 -13.01 6.87 -18.85
C LYS A 400 -14.29 7.16 -18.10
N GLU A 401 -14.48 6.46 -16.99
CA GLU A 401 -15.52 6.82 -16.04
C GLU A 401 -15.27 8.21 -15.49
N GLU A 402 -16.31 8.81 -14.92
CA GLU A 402 -16.22 10.15 -14.36
C GLU A 402 -15.41 10.17 -13.06
N ASP A 403 -14.48 11.13 -12.93
CA ASP A 403 -13.69 11.33 -11.73
C ASP A 403 -14.42 12.25 -10.73
N TRP A 404 -15.17 11.64 -9.81
CA TRP A 404 -15.94 12.36 -8.78
C TRP A 404 -15.07 13.07 -7.75
N PHE A 405 -13.80 12.66 -7.56
CA PHE A 405 -12.85 13.40 -6.73
C PHE A 405 -12.44 14.70 -7.42
N LYS A 406 -12.25 14.66 -8.74
CA LYS A 406 -12.00 15.86 -9.52
C LYS A 406 -13.20 16.80 -9.53
N LYS A 407 -14.43 16.29 -9.64
CA LYS A 407 -15.66 17.10 -9.49
C LYS A 407 -15.72 17.82 -8.14
N ARG A 408 -15.46 17.09 -7.05
CA ARG A 408 -15.38 17.64 -5.69
C ARG A 408 -14.39 18.79 -5.60
N GLU A 409 -13.20 18.60 -6.18
CA GLU A 409 -12.16 19.63 -6.20
C GLU A 409 -12.61 20.87 -6.99
N LEU A 410 -13.18 20.69 -8.19
CA LEU A 410 -13.68 21.80 -9.01
C LEU A 410 -14.77 22.59 -8.29
N LEU A 411 -15.68 21.89 -7.59
CA LEU A 411 -16.70 22.52 -6.77
C LEU A 411 -16.06 23.34 -5.62
N LEU A 412 -15.12 22.75 -4.89
CA LEU A 412 -14.38 23.46 -3.83
C LEU A 412 -13.71 24.74 -4.37
N LEU A 413 -13.03 24.64 -5.51
CA LEU A 413 -12.34 25.79 -6.13
C LEU A 413 -13.32 26.87 -6.57
N ASN A 414 -14.52 26.51 -7.02
CA ASN A 414 -15.57 27.48 -7.35
C ASN A 414 -16.01 28.27 -6.11
N TYR A 415 -16.20 27.59 -4.97
CA TYR A 415 -16.55 28.23 -3.70
C TYR A 415 -15.41 29.08 -3.10
N LEU A 416 -14.16 28.73 -3.38
CA LEU A 416 -12.97 29.50 -2.96
C LEU A 416 -12.62 30.65 -3.90
N LYS A 417 -13.22 30.70 -5.09
CA LYS A 417 -12.97 31.74 -6.09
C LYS A 417 -13.19 33.12 -5.48
N SER A 418 -12.26 34.04 -5.77
CA SER A 418 -12.24 35.42 -5.26
C SER A 418 -12.09 35.58 -3.74
N ASN A 419 -12.01 34.51 -2.97
CA ASN A 419 -11.84 34.53 -1.51
C ASN A 419 -10.51 33.91 -1.05
N SER A 420 -9.70 33.45 -2.00
CA SER A 420 -8.34 32.99 -1.76
C SER A 420 -7.51 33.05 -3.04
N VAL A 421 -6.19 33.12 -2.88
CA VAL A 421 -5.20 32.99 -3.95
C VAL A 421 -4.21 31.89 -3.59
N ASP A 422 -3.70 31.18 -4.59
CA ASP A 422 -2.63 30.21 -4.37
C ASP A 422 -1.29 30.92 -4.21
N LEU A 423 -0.46 30.50 -3.24
CA LEU A 423 0.86 31.09 -3.05
C LEU A 423 1.73 31.01 -4.32
N ALA A 424 1.61 29.95 -5.13
CA ALA A 424 2.36 29.84 -6.38
C ALA A 424 1.95 30.91 -7.39
N GLU A 425 0.64 31.20 -7.47
CA GLU A 425 0.09 32.27 -8.30
C GLU A 425 0.58 33.64 -7.79
N LEU A 426 0.51 33.86 -6.48
CA LEU A 426 0.95 35.11 -5.85
C LEU A 426 2.45 35.37 -6.07
N ARG A 427 3.30 34.35 -5.98
CA ARG A 427 4.74 34.44 -6.30
C ARG A 427 5.00 34.80 -7.76
N SER A 428 4.17 34.32 -8.69
CA SER A 428 4.32 34.64 -10.12
C SER A 428 3.99 36.10 -10.45
N GLN A 429 3.18 36.75 -9.60
CA GLN A 429 2.73 38.13 -9.76
C GLN A 429 3.63 39.15 -9.02
N SER A 430 4.52 38.69 -8.13
CA SER A 430 5.41 39.55 -7.35
C SER A 430 6.86 39.49 -7.85
N LEU A 431 7.49 40.66 -8.06
CA LEU A 431 8.88 40.80 -8.52
C LEU A 431 9.93 40.28 -7.51
N ALA A 432 9.53 39.98 -6.27
CA ALA A 432 10.41 39.49 -5.21
C ALA A 432 9.86 38.20 -4.58
N ALA A 433 10.14 37.05 -5.22
CA ALA A 433 9.65 35.72 -4.79
C ALA A 433 10.10 35.28 -3.37
N ASN A 434 11.04 36.00 -2.74
CA ASN A 434 11.64 35.66 -1.44
C ASN A 434 11.37 36.68 -0.32
N GLN A 435 10.43 37.63 -0.50
CA GLN A 435 10.04 38.56 0.56
C GLN A 435 8.65 38.21 1.12
N VAL A 436 8.46 38.48 2.41
CA VAL A 436 7.15 38.37 3.07
C VAL A 436 6.18 39.28 2.35
N GLN A 437 5.08 38.72 1.87
CA GLN A 437 4.04 39.47 1.17
C GLN A 437 3.13 40.08 2.23
N GLU A 438 3.55 41.21 2.80
CA GLU A 438 2.84 41.87 3.90
C GLU A 438 1.37 42.18 3.58
N SER A 439 1.10 42.51 2.31
CA SER A 439 -0.24 42.76 1.81
C SER A 439 -0.40 42.30 0.36
N PHE A 440 -1.64 42.02 -0.05
CA PHE A 440 -2.03 41.74 -1.43
C PHE A 440 -3.33 42.50 -1.72
N ASP A 441 -3.36 43.25 -2.82
CA ASP A 441 -4.49 44.14 -3.17
C ASP A 441 -4.90 45.08 -2.01
N GLY A 442 -3.90 45.68 -1.34
CA GLY A 442 -4.10 46.59 -0.21
C GLY A 442 -4.56 45.94 1.11
N LYS A 443 -4.70 44.61 1.16
CA LYS A 443 -5.16 43.87 2.35
C LYS A 443 -4.03 43.06 2.98
N PRO A 444 -3.91 43.00 4.33
CA PRO A 444 -2.93 42.14 4.99
C PRO A 444 -3.10 40.67 4.59
N THR A 445 -2.00 39.96 4.32
CA THR A 445 -2.08 38.54 3.92
C THR A 445 -2.20 37.59 5.11
N ILE A 446 -2.96 36.52 4.93
CA ILE A 446 -3.08 35.43 5.90
C ILE A 446 -2.89 34.08 5.21
N GLY A 447 -1.87 33.34 5.63
CA GLY A 447 -1.53 32.03 5.10
C GLY A 447 -2.35 30.92 5.74
N ILE A 448 -2.99 30.07 4.93
CA ILE A 448 -3.71 28.87 5.39
C ILE A 448 -3.14 27.63 4.69
N PRO A 449 -2.64 26.63 5.43
CA PRO A 449 -2.12 25.40 4.82
C PRO A 449 -3.25 24.56 4.22
N ARG A 450 -3.06 24.04 3.00
CA ARG A 450 -3.97 23.10 2.32
C ARG A 450 -3.79 21.66 2.83
N ALA A 451 -3.88 21.44 4.14
CA ALA A 451 -3.65 20.13 4.73
C ALA A 451 -4.57 19.86 5.94
N LEU A 452 -4.70 18.58 6.32
CA LEU A 452 -5.55 18.12 7.43
C LEU A 452 -6.99 18.65 7.32
N HIS A 453 -7.53 19.18 8.42
CA HIS A 453 -8.90 19.68 8.50
C HIS A 453 -9.16 20.90 7.59
N MET A 454 -8.13 21.59 7.10
CA MET A 454 -8.30 22.68 6.14
C MET A 454 -8.81 22.20 4.79
N LEU A 455 -8.59 20.94 4.41
CA LEU A 455 -9.16 20.38 3.18
C LEU A 455 -10.70 20.20 3.25
N GLN A 456 -11.27 20.31 4.45
CA GLN A 456 -12.72 20.34 4.70
C GLN A 456 -13.25 21.74 4.94
N HIS A 457 -12.50 22.55 5.70
CA HIS A 457 -12.97 23.83 6.24
C HIS A 457 -12.32 25.06 5.58
N SER A 458 -11.61 24.90 4.46
CA SER A 458 -11.01 26.04 3.75
C SER A 458 -12.06 27.05 3.30
N ILE A 459 -13.26 26.62 2.91
CA ILE A 459 -14.34 27.55 2.52
C ILE A 459 -14.72 28.43 3.71
N LEU A 460 -15.04 27.82 4.86
CA LEU A 460 -15.34 28.56 6.09
C LEU A 460 -14.25 29.59 6.41
N TRP A 461 -12.99 29.18 6.48
CA TRP A 461 -11.92 30.08 6.91
C TRP A 461 -11.54 31.12 5.86
N SER A 462 -11.55 30.79 4.56
CA SER A 462 -11.27 31.74 3.49
C SER A 462 -12.32 32.84 3.42
N HIS A 463 -13.61 32.50 3.53
CA HIS A 463 -14.69 33.48 3.56
C HIS A 463 -14.66 34.32 4.83
N PHE A 464 -14.44 33.70 6.00
CA PHE A 464 -14.34 34.40 7.27
C PHE A 464 -13.27 35.50 7.24
N TRP A 465 -12.05 35.17 6.82
CA TRP A 465 -10.94 36.13 6.79
C TRP A 465 -11.11 37.20 5.71
N THR A 466 -11.64 36.83 4.54
CA THR A 466 -11.91 37.79 3.47
C THR A 466 -12.96 38.82 3.89
N LYS A 467 -14.01 38.40 4.60
CA LYS A 467 -15.06 39.28 5.16
C LYS A 467 -14.52 40.22 6.25
N LEU A 468 -13.46 39.83 6.95
CA LEU A 468 -12.75 40.66 7.91
C LEU A 468 -11.69 41.57 7.27
N GLY A 469 -11.54 41.54 5.94
CA GLY A 469 -10.65 42.45 5.21
C GLY A 469 -9.23 41.93 4.97
N PHE A 470 -8.99 40.63 5.09
CA PHE A 470 -7.69 40.01 4.82
C PHE A 470 -7.63 39.40 3.41
N ALA A 471 -6.42 39.32 2.85
CA ALA A 471 -6.14 38.54 1.65
C ALA A 471 -5.71 37.13 2.03
N VAL A 472 -6.54 36.13 1.73
CA VAL A 472 -6.26 34.74 2.09
C VAL A 472 -5.35 34.08 1.06
N VAL A 473 -4.22 33.56 1.51
CA VAL A 473 -3.23 32.87 0.71
C VAL A 473 -3.20 31.40 1.12
N LEU A 474 -3.60 30.51 0.21
CA LEU A 474 -3.50 29.08 0.44
C LEU A 474 -2.10 28.61 0.03
N SER A 475 -1.52 27.68 0.78
CA SER A 475 -0.31 27.00 0.31
C SER A 475 -0.58 26.31 -1.04
N PRO A 476 0.44 26.06 -1.88
CA PRO A 476 0.24 25.33 -3.13
C PRO A 476 -0.29 23.91 -2.88
N LYS A 477 -0.76 23.27 -3.94
CA LYS A 477 -1.04 21.82 -3.91
C LYS A 477 0.23 21.04 -3.55
N THR A 478 0.06 19.93 -2.85
CA THR A 478 1.14 19.12 -2.28
C THR A 478 2.02 18.50 -3.35
N ASP A 479 3.26 18.96 -3.46
CA ASP A 479 4.28 18.35 -4.31
C ASP A 479 5.33 17.60 -3.47
N GLN A 480 6.33 17.02 -4.15
CA GLN A 480 7.41 16.32 -3.47
C GLN A 480 8.23 17.26 -2.57
N LYS A 481 8.39 18.54 -2.93
CA LYS A 481 9.19 19.51 -2.15
C LYS A 481 8.50 19.82 -0.83
N ILE A 482 7.19 20.10 -0.86
CA ILE A 482 6.38 20.34 0.35
C ILE A 482 6.43 19.11 1.25
N SER A 483 6.20 17.93 0.69
CA SER A 483 6.24 16.66 1.42
C SER A 483 7.60 16.43 2.10
N MET A 484 8.72 16.53 1.37
CA MET A 484 10.06 16.36 1.95
C MET A 484 10.40 17.42 2.98
N ALA A 485 10.07 18.68 2.71
CA ALA A 485 10.30 19.76 3.67
C ALA A 485 9.56 19.52 5.00
N GLY A 486 8.40 18.88 4.94
CA GLY A 486 7.65 18.39 6.09
C GLY A 486 8.39 17.26 6.81
N ILE A 487 8.68 16.16 6.11
CA ILE A 487 9.38 14.99 6.68
C ILE A 487 10.70 15.39 7.37
N GLU A 488 11.52 16.21 6.70
CA GLU A 488 12.82 16.65 7.22
C GLU A 488 12.73 17.54 8.45
N SER A 489 11.59 18.20 8.68
CA SER A 489 11.41 19.10 9.82
C SER A 489 10.68 18.46 11.01
N MET A 490 10.13 17.25 10.85
CA MET A 490 9.44 16.57 11.93
C MET A 490 10.40 16.26 13.09
N THR A 491 9.98 16.56 14.31
CA THR A 491 10.74 16.25 15.54
C THR A 491 10.37 14.90 16.14
N SER A 492 9.28 14.28 15.66
CA SER A 492 8.77 12.99 16.10
C SER A 492 8.14 12.25 14.94
N GLU A 493 8.09 10.92 15.02
CA GLU A 493 7.43 10.09 14.02
C GLU A 493 5.91 10.16 14.17
N THR A 494 5.22 10.48 13.07
CA THR A 494 3.76 10.63 12.99
C THR A 494 3.24 10.06 11.68
N CYS A 495 1.92 9.97 11.50
CA CYS A 495 1.36 9.60 10.20
C CYS A 495 1.71 10.63 9.10
N TYR A 496 1.79 10.15 7.86
CA TYR A 496 2.24 10.95 6.71
C TYR A 496 1.47 12.28 6.50
N PRO A 497 0.12 12.36 6.70
CA PRO A 497 -0.60 13.63 6.58
C PRO A 497 -0.13 14.74 7.54
N ILE A 498 0.35 14.39 8.73
CA ILE A 498 0.91 15.36 9.69
C ILE A 498 2.25 15.90 9.18
N LYS A 499 3.10 15.03 8.62
CA LYS A 499 4.35 15.42 7.98
C LYS A 499 4.08 16.39 6.82
N VAL A 500 3.09 16.06 5.97
CA VAL A 500 2.65 16.93 4.86
C VAL A 500 2.15 18.29 5.37
N PHE A 501 1.31 18.32 6.40
CA PHE A 501 0.85 19.57 7.03
C PHE A 501 2.02 20.46 7.45
N GLN A 502 3.03 19.89 8.10
CA GLN A 502 4.20 20.64 8.52
C GLN A 502 4.96 21.23 7.32
N GLY A 503 5.04 20.48 6.20
CA GLY A 503 5.57 20.96 4.93
C GLY A 503 4.81 22.18 4.38
N HIS A 504 3.48 22.16 4.43
CA HIS A 504 2.66 23.31 4.04
C HIS A 504 2.88 24.52 4.95
N VAL A 505 2.98 24.32 6.26
CA VAL A 505 3.27 25.40 7.21
C VAL A 505 4.63 26.02 6.92
N LYS A 506 5.67 25.19 6.73
CA LYS A 506 7.03 25.65 6.37
C LYS A 506 7.05 26.39 5.04
N THR A 507 6.19 26.01 4.10
CA THR A 507 6.07 26.67 2.79
C THR A 507 5.43 28.06 2.88
N LEU A 508 4.48 28.26 3.80
CA LEU A 508 3.83 29.56 4.04
C LEU A 508 4.65 30.47 4.97
N MET A 509 5.45 29.87 5.86
CA MET A 509 6.28 30.61 6.80
C MET A 509 7.23 31.57 6.08
N GLY A 510 7.20 32.84 6.48
CA GLY A 510 8.00 33.89 5.84
C GLY A 510 7.51 34.29 4.45
N GLN A 511 6.31 33.88 4.04
CA GLN A 511 5.69 34.26 2.76
C GLN A 511 4.45 35.12 2.94
N THR A 512 3.73 34.95 4.05
CA THR A 512 2.55 35.75 4.42
C THR A 512 2.80 36.49 5.71
N ARG A 513 2.09 37.61 5.92
CA ARG A 513 2.19 38.41 7.15
C ARG A 513 1.77 37.61 8.37
N TYR A 514 0.63 36.93 8.25
CA TYR A 514 0.11 36.07 9.30
C TYR A 514 0.00 34.62 8.82
N LEU A 515 0.09 33.67 9.75
CA LEU A 515 -0.21 32.26 9.55
C LEU A 515 -1.41 31.89 10.41
N PHE A 516 -2.44 31.33 9.79
CA PHE A 516 -3.64 30.88 10.49
C PHE A 516 -3.61 29.36 10.70
N LEU A 517 -3.34 28.94 11.94
CA LEU A 517 -3.23 27.55 12.36
C LEU A 517 -4.15 27.30 13.56
N PRO A 518 -5.48 27.22 13.36
CA PRO A 518 -6.42 26.99 14.46
C PRO A 518 -6.25 25.60 15.07
N THR A 519 -6.46 25.52 16.38
CA THR A 519 -6.57 24.27 17.13
C THR A 519 -8.02 23.81 17.07
N THR A 520 -8.37 23.03 16.05
CA THR A 520 -9.75 22.53 15.88
C THR A 520 -9.93 21.23 16.68
N ILE A 521 -10.77 21.25 17.71
CA ILE A 521 -10.91 20.13 18.66
C ILE A 521 -11.94 19.11 18.19
N ASN A 522 -13.12 19.58 17.80
CA ASN A 522 -14.23 18.74 17.34
C ASN A 522 -14.83 19.27 16.03
N LEU A 523 -15.66 18.43 15.41
CA LEU A 523 -16.44 18.73 14.22
C LEU A 523 -17.94 18.55 14.52
N THR A 524 -18.77 19.15 13.68
CA THR A 524 -20.23 18.92 13.73
C THR A 524 -20.53 17.46 13.43
N THR A 525 -21.53 16.92 14.13
CA THR A 525 -21.99 15.54 14.01
C THR A 525 -23.48 15.50 13.65
N PRO A 526 -23.97 14.46 12.95
CA PRO A 526 -25.39 14.33 12.63
C PRO A 526 -26.29 14.28 13.89
N GLN A 527 -25.80 13.61 14.93
CA GLN A 527 -26.47 13.47 16.21
C GLN A 527 -25.72 14.23 17.30
N SER A 528 -26.46 14.86 18.21
CA SER A 528 -25.91 15.75 19.24
C SER A 528 -25.08 15.04 20.30
N GLU A 529 -25.38 13.77 20.55
CA GLU A 529 -24.80 12.88 21.54
C GLU A 529 -23.45 12.29 21.11
N GLU A 530 -23.16 12.25 19.81
CA GLU A 530 -21.88 11.73 19.29
C GLU A 530 -20.68 12.55 19.76
N ALA A 531 -19.55 11.92 20.06
CA ALA A 531 -18.38 12.62 20.59
C ALA A 531 -17.80 13.66 19.60
N GLY A 532 -17.59 13.29 18.34
CA GLY A 532 -17.26 14.23 17.27
C GLY A 532 -15.84 14.82 17.29
N PHE A 533 -14.87 14.20 17.97
CA PHE A 533 -13.52 14.77 18.09
C PHE A 533 -12.63 14.49 16.86
N PHE A 534 -11.71 15.40 16.56
CA PHE A 534 -10.57 15.09 15.68
C PHE A 534 -9.56 14.19 16.39
N CYS A 535 -8.64 13.55 15.67
CA CYS A 535 -7.59 12.77 16.33
C CYS A 535 -6.59 13.70 17.04
N PRO A 536 -5.92 13.25 18.13
CA PRO A 536 -4.99 14.08 18.89
C PRO A 536 -3.87 14.73 18.07
N PHE A 537 -3.36 14.04 17.04
CA PHE A 537 -2.35 14.62 16.15
C PHE A 537 -2.88 15.77 15.30
N VAL A 538 -4.15 15.72 14.86
CA VAL A 538 -4.78 16.83 14.12
C VAL A 538 -5.08 17.98 15.06
N GLN A 539 -5.54 17.71 16.30
CA GLN A 539 -5.77 18.75 17.30
C GLN A 539 -4.44 19.46 17.67
N GLY A 540 -3.37 18.69 17.88
CA GLY A 540 -2.06 19.19 18.26
C GLY A 540 -1.17 19.65 17.10
N SER A 541 -1.64 19.60 15.84
CA SER A 541 -0.78 19.80 14.67
C SER A 541 -0.13 21.18 14.64
N GLN A 542 -0.85 22.21 15.09
CA GLN A 542 -0.30 23.55 15.19
C GLN A 542 0.84 23.62 16.21
N TYR A 543 0.71 22.98 17.38
CA TYR A 543 1.74 23.05 18.42
C TYR A 543 3.00 22.33 17.97
N MET A 544 2.84 21.19 17.31
CA MET A 544 3.95 20.45 16.69
C MET A 544 4.67 21.31 15.65
N ALA A 545 3.94 21.95 14.74
CA ALA A 545 4.52 22.82 13.72
C ALA A 545 5.19 24.06 14.31
N SER A 546 4.56 24.72 15.28
CA SER A 546 5.11 25.90 15.96
C SER A 546 6.41 25.60 16.69
N ALA A 547 6.47 24.47 17.41
CA ALA A 547 7.68 24.05 18.12
C ALA A 547 8.79 23.63 17.15
N ALA A 548 8.47 22.86 16.10
CA ALA A 548 9.47 22.36 15.16
C ALA A 548 10.05 23.47 14.25
N LEU A 549 9.24 24.46 13.87
CA LEU A 549 9.62 25.51 12.91
C LEU A 549 9.98 26.85 13.57
N ASN A 550 9.91 26.96 14.90
CA ASN A 550 10.15 28.19 15.66
C ASN A 550 9.32 29.39 15.12
N ILE A 551 8.01 29.17 14.90
CA ILE A 551 7.13 30.19 14.33
C ILE A 551 6.97 31.35 15.32
N SER A 552 7.17 32.59 14.86
CA SER A 552 7.00 33.78 15.70
C SER A 552 5.56 33.91 16.23
N PRO A 553 5.35 34.13 17.54
CA PRO A 553 4.02 34.41 18.09
C PRO A 553 3.34 35.63 17.45
N SER A 554 4.11 36.61 16.97
CA SER A 554 3.57 37.83 16.36
C SER A 554 2.93 37.61 14.99
N SER A 555 3.35 36.57 14.25
CA SER A 555 2.77 36.20 12.95
C SER A 555 1.76 35.05 13.04
N LEU A 556 1.79 34.27 14.12
CA LEU A 556 0.88 33.13 14.31
C LEU A 556 -0.51 33.55 14.83
N ILE A 557 -1.57 33.06 14.20
CA ILE A 557 -2.96 33.16 14.65
C ILE A 557 -3.49 31.74 14.86
N SER A 558 -3.71 31.35 16.13
CA SER A 558 -4.04 29.97 16.50
C SER A 558 -5.17 29.87 17.53
N PRO A 559 -6.40 30.34 17.21
CA PRO A 559 -7.53 30.18 18.11
C PRO A 559 -7.84 28.71 18.37
N THR A 560 -8.38 28.40 19.54
CA THR A 560 -8.98 27.09 19.81
C THR A 560 -10.44 27.12 19.39
N VAL A 561 -10.86 26.16 18.57
CA VAL A 561 -12.18 26.14 17.95
C VAL A 561 -12.86 24.80 18.23
N TYR A 562 -14.08 24.89 18.76
CA TYR A 562 -14.98 23.77 18.99
C TYR A 562 -16.17 23.91 18.04
N LEU A 563 -16.09 23.32 16.84
CA LEU A 563 -17.11 23.49 15.80
C LEU A 563 -18.47 22.89 16.16
N LYS A 564 -18.53 22.04 17.19
CA LYS A 564 -19.78 21.46 17.69
C LYS A 564 -20.54 22.39 18.65
N GLU A 565 -19.87 23.41 19.21
CA GLU A 565 -20.50 24.37 20.11
C GLU A 565 -21.50 25.27 19.36
N PRO A 566 -22.49 25.85 20.07
CA PRO A 566 -23.35 26.87 19.49
C PRO A 566 -22.53 28.02 18.89
N VAL A 567 -23.01 28.57 17.77
CA VAL A 567 -22.32 29.62 17.01
C VAL A 567 -21.93 30.81 17.91
N GLU A 568 -22.78 31.17 18.85
CA GLU A 568 -22.56 32.26 19.80
C GLU A 568 -21.30 32.02 20.64
N ARG A 569 -21.07 30.77 21.06
CA ARG A 569 -19.89 30.40 21.84
C ARG A 569 -18.63 30.47 20.99
N ILE A 570 -18.69 29.94 19.77
CA ILE A 570 -17.55 29.98 18.83
C ILE A 570 -17.15 31.43 18.53
N VAL A 571 -18.12 32.30 18.27
CA VAL A 571 -17.90 33.73 18.02
C VAL A 571 -17.27 34.42 19.22
N LEU A 572 -17.71 34.11 20.44
CA LEU A 572 -17.12 34.65 21.68
C LEU A 572 -15.66 34.22 21.84
N ASP A 573 -15.33 32.96 21.55
CA ASP A 573 -13.97 32.43 21.66
C ASP A 573 -13.06 33.01 20.55
N LEU A 574 -13.57 33.17 19.33
CA LEU A 574 -12.88 33.88 18.24
C LEU A 574 -12.64 35.35 18.58
N HIS A 575 -13.63 36.05 19.13
CA HIS A 575 -13.47 37.45 19.55
C HIS A 575 -12.42 37.59 20.65
N ARG A 576 -12.38 36.68 21.63
CA ARG A 576 -11.32 36.66 22.64
C ARG A 576 -9.93 36.47 22.04
N SER A 577 -9.80 35.68 20.97
CA SER A 577 -8.50 35.44 20.33
C SER A 577 -8.09 36.52 19.31
N LEU A 578 -9.05 37.20 18.68
CA LEU A 578 -8.80 38.04 17.49
C LEU A 578 -9.15 39.52 17.69
N GLY A 579 -10.11 39.81 18.59
CA GLY A 579 -10.74 41.12 18.72
C GLY A 579 -9.75 42.25 19.02
N GLU A 580 -9.00 42.12 20.12
CA GLU A 580 -8.00 43.13 20.51
C GLU A 580 -6.86 43.23 19.49
N ARG A 581 -6.36 42.09 19.01
CA ARG A 581 -5.22 42.02 18.08
C ARG A 581 -5.47 42.74 16.76
N PHE A 582 -6.70 42.73 16.27
CA PHE A 582 -7.06 43.28 14.97
C PHE A 582 -8.06 44.44 15.03
N GLY A 583 -8.44 44.90 16.23
CA GLY A 583 -9.45 45.95 16.41
C GLY A 583 -10.85 45.55 15.89
N LEU A 584 -11.20 44.27 16.00
CA LEU A 584 -12.45 43.71 15.49
C LEU A 584 -13.50 43.61 16.60
N SER A 585 -14.68 44.19 16.37
CA SER A 585 -15.81 44.01 17.28
C SER A 585 -16.41 42.61 17.19
N GLN A 586 -17.00 42.13 18.29
CA GLN A 586 -17.72 40.85 18.30
C GLN A 586 -18.80 40.77 17.21
N ARG A 587 -19.49 41.88 16.89
CA ARG A 587 -20.50 41.94 15.81
C ARG A 587 -19.89 41.72 14.43
N GLN A 588 -18.69 42.23 14.16
CA GLN A 588 -18.00 41.98 12.89
C GLN A 588 -17.61 40.51 12.75
N ILE A 589 -17.10 39.91 13.84
CA ILE A 589 -16.73 38.49 13.87
C ILE A 589 -17.96 37.59 13.72
N ASP A 590 -19.06 37.89 14.44
CA ASP A 590 -20.33 37.16 14.35
C ASP A 590 -20.86 37.13 12.91
N ARG A 591 -20.97 38.31 12.29
CA ARG A 591 -21.43 38.45 10.91
C ARG A 591 -20.53 37.68 9.94
N ALA A 592 -19.21 37.86 10.04
CA ALA A 592 -18.25 37.18 9.16
C ALA A 592 -18.30 35.65 9.32
N TYR A 593 -18.43 35.14 10.55
CA TYR A 593 -18.46 33.71 10.82
C TYR A 593 -19.76 33.06 10.34
N ARG A 594 -20.92 33.67 10.62
CA ARG A 594 -22.23 33.14 10.18
C ARG A 594 -22.36 33.11 8.66
N GLU A 595 -21.95 34.18 7.98
CA GLU A 595 -21.95 34.20 6.51
C GLU A 595 -21.02 33.12 5.95
N ALA A 596 -19.82 32.98 6.49
CA ALA A 596 -18.87 31.96 6.03
C ALA A 596 -19.34 30.52 6.32
N LEU A 597 -20.02 30.31 7.45
CA LEU A 597 -20.62 29.01 7.81
C LEU A 597 -21.74 28.63 6.85
N GLU A 598 -22.59 29.57 6.44
CA GLU A 598 -23.65 29.32 5.47
C GLU A 598 -23.09 28.93 4.09
N VAL A 599 -21.98 29.55 3.67
CA VAL A 599 -21.29 29.15 2.43
C VAL A 599 -20.70 27.74 2.55
N GLN A 600 -20.10 27.39 3.70
CA GLN A 600 -19.60 26.05 3.97
C GLN A 600 -20.71 24.99 3.94
N MET A 601 -21.87 25.29 4.54
CA MET A 601 -23.04 24.41 4.52
C MET A 601 -23.63 24.27 3.12
N SER A 602 -23.63 25.35 2.32
CA SER A 602 -24.07 25.31 0.91
C SER A 602 -23.21 24.36 0.08
N PHE A 603 -21.89 24.42 0.25
CA PHE A 603 -20.98 23.45 -0.39
C PHE A 603 -21.30 22.00 -0.02
N GLN A 604 -21.58 21.71 1.25
CA GLN A 604 -21.95 20.36 1.69
C GLN A 604 -23.28 19.90 1.08
N ARG A 605 -24.28 20.79 1.02
CA ARG A 605 -25.57 20.49 0.36
C ARG A 605 -25.40 20.22 -1.13
N ASP A 606 -24.55 20.99 -1.83
CA ASP A 606 -24.27 20.77 -3.24
C ASP A 606 -23.59 19.43 -3.52
N LEU A 607 -22.68 18.99 -2.65
CA LEU A 607 -22.07 17.65 -2.75
C LEU A 607 -23.14 16.55 -2.65
N VAL A 608 -24.01 16.62 -1.64
CA VAL A 608 -25.11 15.68 -1.47
C VAL A 608 -26.10 15.74 -2.65
N GLN A 609 -26.36 16.93 -3.20
CA GLN A 609 -27.23 17.06 -4.36
C GLN A 609 -26.61 16.43 -5.62
N GLN A 610 -25.29 16.60 -5.83
CA GLN A 610 -24.58 15.96 -6.94
C GLN A 610 -24.53 14.44 -6.83
N SER A 611 -24.57 13.88 -5.62
CA SER A 611 -24.62 12.43 -5.42
C SER A 611 -25.90 11.82 -5.99
N ARG A 612 -27.02 12.55 -5.99
CA ARG A 612 -28.25 12.10 -6.64
C ARG A 612 -28.04 11.93 -8.15
N THR A 613 -27.31 12.85 -8.79
CA THR A 613 -26.97 12.73 -10.21
C THR A 613 -26.12 11.49 -10.49
N PHE A 614 -25.17 11.17 -9.61
CA PHE A 614 -24.41 9.92 -9.69
C PHE A 614 -25.32 8.70 -9.56
N LEU A 615 -26.14 8.64 -8.51
CA LEU A 615 -27.01 7.49 -8.27
C LEU A 615 -28.04 7.30 -9.40
N HIS A 616 -28.55 8.38 -9.99
CA HIS A 616 -29.46 8.33 -11.14
C HIS A 616 -28.79 7.91 -12.45
N SER A 617 -27.46 8.05 -12.58
CA SER A 617 -26.75 7.57 -13.77
C SER A 617 -26.47 6.06 -13.73
N LEU A 618 -26.58 5.43 -12.57
CA LEU A 618 -26.38 3.99 -12.39
C LEU A 618 -27.53 3.18 -13.02
N GLN A 619 -27.16 2.17 -13.80
CA GLN A 619 -28.06 1.14 -14.30
C GLN A 619 -28.27 0.03 -13.24
N PRO A 620 -29.35 -0.78 -13.33
CA PRO A 620 -29.68 -1.78 -12.30
C PRO A 620 -28.57 -2.79 -11.97
N ASN A 621 -27.70 -3.12 -12.93
CA ASN A 621 -26.58 -4.05 -12.75
C ASN A 621 -25.21 -3.36 -12.68
N ASP A 622 -25.19 -2.02 -12.55
CA ASP A 622 -23.92 -1.31 -12.39
C ASP A 622 -23.30 -1.59 -11.02
N LEU A 623 -22.02 -1.98 -11.05
CA LEU A 623 -21.19 -2.03 -9.86
C LEU A 623 -20.55 -0.68 -9.64
N TRP A 624 -20.63 -0.19 -8.41
CA TRP A 624 -20.02 1.08 -8.03
C TRP A 624 -19.36 0.99 -6.66
N VAL A 625 -18.47 1.95 -6.40
CA VAL A 625 -17.60 1.97 -5.22
C VAL A 625 -17.80 3.26 -4.43
N ALA A 626 -18.10 3.13 -3.14
CA ALA A 626 -17.96 4.23 -2.21
C ALA A 626 -16.55 4.25 -1.64
N VAL A 627 -15.89 5.40 -1.72
CA VAL A 627 -14.54 5.58 -1.16
C VAL A 627 -14.64 6.36 0.14
N SER A 628 -14.42 5.65 1.25
CA SER A 628 -14.34 6.22 2.59
C SER A 628 -12.90 6.51 2.99
N GLY A 629 -12.71 7.40 3.95
CA GLY A 629 -11.40 7.79 4.43
C GLY A 629 -11.43 9.18 5.03
N ARG A 630 -10.32 9.56 5.65
CA ARG A 630 -10.19 10.92 6.19
C ARG A 630 -10.07 11.90 5.02
N PRO A 631 -10.74 13.06 5.05
CA PRO A 631 -10.71 14.02 3.94
C PRO A 631 -9.31 14.45 3.51
N TYR A 632 -8.37 14.53 4.45
CA TYR A 632 -6.97 14.83 4.13
C TYR A 632 -6.22 13.69 3.46
N ASN A 633 -6.69 12.44 3.57
CA ASN A 633 -6.21 11.34 2.76
C ASN A 633 -6.88 11.33 1.39
N LEU A 634 -8.20 11.60 1.33
CA LEU A 634 -9.00 11.48 0.11
C LEU A 634 -8.74 12.58 -0.91
N TYR A 635 -8.57 13.82 -0.48
CA TYR A 635 -8.60 15.00 -1.37
C TYR A 635 -7.25 15.66 -1.61
N ASP A 636 -6.20 15.19 -0.92
CA ASP A 636 -4.83 15.55 -1.27
C ASP A 636 -4.33 14.58 -2.35
N GLU A 637 -4.00 15.09 -3.53
CA GLU A 637 -3.61 14.29 -4.69
C GLU A 637 -2.32 13.48 -4.48
N ARG A 638 -1.44 13.92 -3.57
CA ARG A 638 -0.20 13.21 -3.24
C ARG A 638 -0.47 12.14 -2.19
N LEU A 639 -1.20 12.46 -1.13
CA LEU A 639 -1.56 11.48 -0.09
C LEU A 639 -2.46 10.36 -0.63
N SER A 640 -3.34 10.66 -1.59
CA SER A 640 -4.22 9.67 -2.24
C SER A 640 -3.58 8.96 -3.43
N LEU A 641 -2.40 9.40 -3.91
CA LEU A 641 -1.83 8.99 -5.20
C LEU A 641 -2.84 9.11 -6.35
N ARG A 642 -3.67 10.16 -6.32
CA ARG A 642 -4.77 10.41 -7.25
C ARG A 642 -5.73 9.22 -7.42
N LEU A 643 -6.14 8.62 -6.31
CA LEU A 643 -7.03 7.46 -6.27
C LEU A 643 -8.26 7.60 -7.18
N GLY A 644 -8.97 8.74 -7.13
CA GLY A 644 -10.15 9.00 -7.98
C GLY A 644 -9.85 8.88 -9.48
N GLN A 645 -8.75 9.49 -9.93
CA GLN A 645 -8.30 9.41 -11.32
C GLN A 645 -7.95 7.97 -11.73
N ASN A 646 -7.35 7.18 -10.84
CA ASN A 646 -6.97 5.80 -11.12
C ASN A 646 -8.20 4.88 -11.19
N LEU A 647 -9.17 5.05 -10.30
CA LEU A 647 -10.46 4.35 -10.35
C LEU A 647 -11.20 4.64 -11.67
N ALA A 648 -11.28 5.91 -12.06
CA ALA A 648 -11.89 6.33 -13.32
C ALA A 648 -11.21 5.70 -14.55
N LYS A 649 -9.87 5.66 -14.59
CA LYS A 649 -9.10 5.01 -15.66
C LYS A 649 -9.29 3.50 -15.71
N LEU A 650 -9.50 2.86 -14.56
CA LEU A 650 -9.77 1.43 -14.46
C LEU A 650 -11.22 1.08 -14.83
N GLY A 651 -12.06 2.08 -15.13
CA GLY A 651 -13.47 1.88 -15.43
C GLY A 651 -14.29 1.52 -14.20
N ILE A 652 -13.90 2.02 -13.02
CA ILE A 652 -14.63 1.82 -11.76
C ILE A 652 -15.42 3.10 -11.47
N LYS A 653 -16.76 2.97 -11.41
CA LYS A 653 -17.67 4.05 -10.99
C LYS A 653 -17.50 4.30 -9.49
N ALA A 654 -16.77 5.34 -9.12
CA ALA A 654 -16.41 5.60 -7.72
C ALA A 654 -16.83 6.99 -7.24
N ILE A 655 -17.36 7.07 -6.02
CA ILE A 655 -17.80 8.32 -5.39
C ILE A 655 -17.20 8.45 -3.97
N PRO A 656 -16.65 9.63 -3.58
CA PRO A 656 -16.10 9.81 -2.25
C PRO A 656 -17.20 10.04 -1.19
N GLN A 657 -16.89 9.70 0.07
CA GLN A 657 -17.85 9.68 1.18
C GLN A 657 -18.57 11.01 1.46
N ASP A 658 -18.01 12.16 1.08
CA ASP A 658 -18.60 13.48 1.34
C ASP A 658 -19.80 13.80 0.44
N PHE A 659 -20.00 13.05 -0.65
CA PHE A 659 -21.22 13.11 -1.45
C PHE A 659 -22.36 12.29 -0.85
N LEU A 660 -22.03 11.28 -0.04
CA LEU A 660 -23.02 10.32 0.46
C LEU A 660 -23.67 10.89 1.72
N ASP A 661 -25.00 11.07 1.65
CA ASP A 661 -25.77 11.42 2.84
C ASP A 661 -25.83 10.21 3.78
N THR A 662 -25.11 10.33 4.88
CA THR A 662 -24.96 9.29 5.91
C THR A 662 -25.55 9.71 7.24
N ALA A 663 -26.17 10.89 7.32
CA ALA A 663 -26.65 11.47 8.58
C ALA A 663 -27.73 10.60 9.25
N SER A 664 -28.56 9.91 8.46
CA SER A 664 -29.63 9.04 8.93
C SER A 664 -29.21 7.60 9.24
N VAL A 665 -27.97 7.20 8.91
CA VAL A 665 -27.51 5.82 9.07
C VAL A 665 -27.22 5.51 10.53
N ASP A 666 -28.01 4.65 11.17
CA ASP A 666 -27.82 4.31 12.59
C ASP A 666 -26.39 3.86 12.94
N LEU A 667 -25.85 4.39 14.05
CA LEU A 667 -24.52 4.08 14.58
C LEU A 667 -24.57 3.72 16.08
N SER A 668 -25.74 3.33 16.59
CA SER A 668 -25.97 2.97 17.99
C SER A 668 -25.15 1.77 18.49
N ASP A 669 -24.65 0.93 17.58
CA ASP A 669 -23.72 -0.18 17.83
C ASP A 669 -22.28 0.26 18.11
N PHE A 670 -21.93 1.52 17.86
CA PHE A 670 -20.65 2.13 18.23
C PHE A 670 -20.85 3.37 19.12
N PRO A 671 -21.47 3.23 20.31
CA PRO A 671 -21.87 4.36 21.15
C PRO A 671 -20.67 5.19 21.63
N ASP A 672 -19.51 4.54 21.81
CA ASP A 672 -18.27 5.17 22.28
C ASP A 672 -17.33 5.60 21.14
N MET A 673 -17.86 5.76 19.92
CA MET A 673 -17.04 6.22 18.79
C MET A 673 -16.57 7.66 19.01
N TYR A 674 -15.34 7.79 19.53
CA TYR A 674 -14.75 9.07 19.92
C TYR A 674 -14.51 10.01 18.73
N TRP A 675 -14.09 9.48 17.58
CA TRP A 675 -13.67 10.28 16.43
C TRP A 675 -14.83 10.56 15.47
N GLY A 676 -15.15 11.84 15.23
CA GLY A 676 -16.26 12.22 14.33
C GLY A 676 -16.05 11.74 12.89
N LEU A 677 -14.83 11.85 12.35
CA LEU A 677 -14.51 11.27 11.04
C LEU A 677 -14.57 9.74 11.04
N GLY A 678 -14.27 9.09 12.16
CA GLY A 678 -14.42 7.64 12.32
C GLY A 678 -15.88 7.21 12.28
N ALA A 679 -16.76 7.95 12.96
CA ALA A 679 -18.20 7.75 12.89
C ALA A 679 -18.72 7.89 11.45
N GLN A 680 -18.29 8.91 10.71
CA GLN A 680 -18.65 9.08 9.29
C GLN A 680 -18.19 7.89 8.44
N ILE A 681 -16.94 7.43 8.60
CA ILE A 681 -16.39 6.27 7.88
C ILE A 681 -17.26 5.01 8.13
N LEU A 682 -17.67 4.76 9.38
CA LEU A 682 -18.50 3.60 9.71
C LEU A 682 -19.94 3.72 9.20
N ARG A 683 -20.53 4.93 9.22
CA ARG A 683 -21.83 5.18 8.58
C ARG A 683 -21.75 4.93 7.07
N THR A 684 -20.67 5.36 6.41
CA THR A 684 -20.43 5.03 4.99
C THR A 684 -20.30 3.51 4.80
N ALA A 685 -19.56 2.80 5.65
CA ALA A 685 -19.43 1.34 5.56
C ALA A 685 -20.79 0.62 5.69
N LYS A 686 -21.65 1.07 6.61
CA LYS A 686 -23.02 0.54 6.77
C LYS A 686 -23.89 0.82 5.55
N LEU A 687 -23.80 2.03 4.99
CA LEU A 687 -24.49 2.38 3.75
C LEU A 687 -24.05 1.45 2.61
N VAL A 688 -22.74 1.24 2.46
CA VAL A 688 -22.19 0.30 1.47
C VAL A 688 -22.74 -1.11 1.71
N LYS A 689 -22.70 -1.60 2.95
CA LYS A 689 -23.20 -2.94 3.31
C LYS A 689 -24.66 -3.14 2.90
N ALA A 690 -25.50 -2.12 3.08
CA ALA A 690 -26.92 -2.16 2.75
C ALA A 690 -27.26 -2.18 1.25
N HIS A 691 -26.35 -1.76 0.35
CA HIS A 691 -26.62 -1.65 -1.08
C HIS A 691 -25.90 -2.74 -1.90
N SER A 692 -26.62 -3.70 -2.49
CA SER A 692 -26.04 -4.86 -3.18
C SER A 692 -25.03 -4.52 -4.30
N GLY A 693 -25.28 -3.50 -5.12
CA GLY A 693 -24.37 -3.05 -6.19
C GLY A 693 -23.21 -2.14 -5.74
N CYS A 694 -23.15 -1.80 -4.44
CA CYS A 694 -22.14 -0.90 -3.88
C CYS A 694 -21.06 -1.68 -3.11
N TYR A 695 -19.79 -1.42 -3.40
CA TYR A 695 -18.65 -1.97 -2.67
C TYR A 695 -17.80 -0.85 -2.04
N GLY A 696 -16.99 -1.21 -1.04
CA GLY A 696 -16.28 -0.22 -0.23
C GLY A 696 -14.78 -0.22 -0.48
N ILE A 697 -14.21 0.96 -0.74
CA ILE A 697 -12.77 1.20 -0.58
C ILE A 697 -12.57 2.13 0.62
N HIS A 698 -11.70 1.75 1.56
CA HIS A 698 -11.31 2.60 2.68
C HIS A 698 -9.86 3.04 2.54
N LEU A 699 -9.61 4.35 2.43
CA LEU A 699 -8.28 4.94 2.31
C LEU A 699 -7.77 5.46 3.66
N THR A 700 -6.65 4.91 4.11
CA THR A 700 -5.97 5.27 5.35
C THR A 700 -4.46 5.44 5.12
N ASN A 701 -3.74 5.87 6.16
CA ASN A 701 -2.29 6.01 6.14
C ASN A 701 -1.64 5.17 7.25
N PHE A 702 -0.44 4.66 6.97
CA PHE A 702 0.42 4.02 7.97
C PHE A 702 0.67 4.96 9.16
N SER A 703 0.86 4.38 10.34
CA SER A 703 0.96 5.10 11.62
C SER A 703 -0.27 5.94 11.99
N CYS A 704 -1.44 5.72 11.36
CA CYS A 704 -2.67 6.35 11.81
C CYS A 704 -3.23 5.64 13.05
N GLY A 705 -2.99 6.22 14.23
CA GLY A 705 -3.44 5.65 15.50
C GLY A 705 -4.96 5.44 15.56
N ALA A 706 -5.76 6.42 15.16
CA ALA A 706 -7.21 6.30 15.19
C ALA A 706 -7.71 5.23 14.20
N ASP A 707 -7.19 5.20 12.97
CA ASP A 707 -7.67 4.26 11.95
C ASP A 707 -7.23 2.82 12.25
N SER A 708 -6.18 2.61 13.05
CA SER A 708 -5.84 1.27 13.55
C SER A 708 -7.00 0.59 14.29
N PHE A 709 -7.87 1.36 14.95
CA PHE A 709 -9.12 0.88 15.55
C PHE A 709 -10.26 0.82 14.54
N ILE A 710 -10.44 1.90 13.75
CA ILE A 710 -11.55 2.02 12.78
C ILE A 710 -11.52 0.90 11.75
N GLU A 711 -10.34 0.46 11.31
CA GLU A 711 -10.23 -0.65 10.37
C GLU A 711 -10.88 -1.93 10.92
N HIS A 712 -10.74 -2.23 12.22
CA HIS A 712 -11.37 -3.42 12.79
C HIS A 712 -12.90 -3.31 12.79
N PHE A 713 -13.44 -2.13 13.10
CA PHE A 713 -14.88 -1.87 13.03
C PHE A 713 -15.39 -1.88 11.59
N TYR A 714 -14.63 -1.32 10.65
CA TYR A 714 -14.95 -1.35 9.22
C TYR A 714 -15.07 -2.78 8.70
N ARG A 715 -14.08 -3.64 9.02
CA ARG A 715 -14.13 -5.07 8.67
C ARG A 715 -15.34 -5.77 9.30
N HIS A 716 -15.65 -5.45 10.57
CA HIS A 716 -16.82 -6.00 11.26
C HIS A 716 -18.13 -5.62 10.56
N VAL A 717 -18.31 -4.36 10.19
CA VAL A 717 -19.50 -3.87 9.47
C VAL A 717 -19.64 -4.53 8.08
N MET A 718 -18.54 -4.63 7.35
CA MET A 718 -18.58 -5.19 5.99
C MET A 718 -18.84 -6.71 5.99
N GLY A 719 -18.35 -7.45 6.99
CA GLY A 719 -18.48 -8.90 7.07
C GLY A 719 -17.87 -9.58 5.84
N GLU A 720 -18.64 -10.47 5.21
CA GLU A 720 -18.20 -11.21 3.99
C GLU A 720 -18.32 -10.41 2.69
N LYS A 721 -18.95 -9.23 2.72
CA LYS A 721 -19.10 -8.44 1.49
C LYS A 721 -17.74 -7.90 1.07
N PRO A 722 -17.30 -8.05 -0.19
CA PRO A 722 -15.98 -7.56 -0.62
C PRO A 722 -15.75 -6.07 -0.33
N TYR A 723 -14.56 -5.77 0.19
CA TYR A 723 -14.05 -4.42 0.38
C TYR A 723 -12.53 -4.39 0.23
N LEU A 724 -11.97 -3.21 0.05
CA LEU A 724 -10.53 -3.00 0.00
C LEU A 724 -10.12 -1.90 0.98
N ILE A 725 -9.16 -2.20 1.86
CA ILE A 725 -8.51 -1.19 2.70
C ILE A 725 -7.17 -0.84 2.05
N LEU A 726 -7.04 0.41 1.60
CA LEU A 726 -5.80 0.95 1.06
C LEU A 726 -5.09 1.74 2.14
N GLU A 727 -4.00 1.17 2.67
CA GLU A 727 -3.09 1.88 3.56
C GLU A 727 -1.90 2.40 2.77
N LEU A 728 -1.66 3.72 2.82
CA LEU A 728 -0.56 4.39 2.15
C LEU A 728 0.45 4.98 3.15
N ASP A 729 1.66 5.27 2.70
CA ASP A 729 2.68 5.97 3.48
C ASP A 729 3.52 6.91 2.58
N GLU A 730 4.58 7.48 3.12
CA GLU A 730 5.51 8.34 2.37
C GLU A 730 6.31 7.62 1.26
N HIS A 731 6.37 6.28 1.27
CA HIS A 731 7.10 5.45 0.30
C HIS A 731 6.18 4.77 -0.73
N SER A 732 4.87 4.84 -0.53
CA SER A 732 3.87 4.22 -1.39
C SER A 732 4.05 4.61 -2.86
N ALA A 733 4.04 3.60 -3.72
CA ALA A 733 4.08 3.76 -5.17
C ALA A 733 2.73 3.44 -5.80
N VAL A 734 2.34 4.22 -6.80
CA VAL A 734 1.05 4.06 -7.50
C VAL A 734 0.87 2.68 -8.15
N ALA A 735 1.95 2.02 -8.58
CA ALA A 735 1.91 0.69 -9.18
C ALA A 735 1.32 -0.38 -8.24
N GLY A 736 1.66 -0.31 -6.95
CA GLY A 736 1.10 -1.20 -5.93
C GLY A 736 -0.38 -0.93 -5.70
N VAL A 737 -0.79 0.35 -5.70
CA VAL A 737 -2.20 0.74 -5.59
C VAL A 737 -3.01 0.23 -6.79
N ILE A 738 -2.52 0.43 -8.02
CA ILE A 738 -3.20 -0.02 -9.24
C ILE A 738 -3.39 -1.54 -9.22
N THR A 739 -2.38 -2.30 -8.81
CA THR A 739 -2.48 -3.77 -8.71
C THR A 739 -3.61 -4.19 -7.76
N ARG A 740 -3.73 -3.54 -6.59
CA ARG A 740 -4.82 -3.81 -5.64
C ARG A 740 -6.19 -3.39 -6.19
N LEU A 741 -6.26 -2.28 -6.93
CA LEU A 741 -7.52 -1.82 -7.56
C LEU A 741 -7.97 -2.75 -8.69
N GLU A 742 -7.05 -3.27 -9.51
CA GLU A 742 -7.32 -4.26 -10.55
C GLU A 742 -7.83 -5.57 -9.95
N ALA A 743 -7.12 -6.10 -8.94
CA ALA A 743 -7.54 -7.31 -8.23
C ALA A 743 -8.92 -7.13 -7.57
N PHE A 744 -9.15 -5.98 -6.92
CA PHE A 744 -10.44 -5.67 -6.31
C PHE A 744 -11.57 -5.56 -7.33
N LYS A 745 -11.31 -4.96 -8.50
CA LYS A 745 -12.27 -4.92 -9.61
C LYS A 745 -12.67 -6.34 -10.05
N ASN A 746 -11.71 -7.25 -10.17
CA ASN A 746 -11.99 -8.63 -10.55
C ASN A 746 -12.82 -9.34 -9.47
N VAL A 747 -12.49 -9.14 -8.19
CA VAL A 747 -13.23 -9.71 -7.07
C VAL A 747 -14.69 -9.26 -7.03
N ILE A 748 -14.97 -7.96 -7.16
CA ILE A 748 -16.36 -7.45 -7.15
C ILE A 748 -17.16 -7.97 -8.35
N GLN A 749 -16.50 -8.17 -9.50
CA GLN A 749 -17.13 -8.74 -10.69
C GLN A 749 -17.47 -10.23 -10.49
N ASN A 750 -16.55 -11.00 -9.90
CA ASN A 750 -16.77 -12.41 -9.58
C ASN A 750 -17.92 -12.58 -8.57
N GLU A 751 -17.94 -11.78 -7.50
CA GLU A 751 -19.01 -11.81 -6.50
C GLU A 751 -20.37 -11.44 -7.08
N HIS A 752 -20.41 -10.44 -7.96
CA HIS A 752 -21.64 -10.06 -8.63
C HIS A 752 -22.15 -11.19 -9.54
N ASN A 753 -21.28 -11.79 -10.34
CA ASN A 753 -21.64 -12.91 -11.23
C ASN A 753 -22.14 -14.11 -10.41
N ARG A 754 -21.48 -14.45 -9.31
CA ARG A 754 -21.91 -15.51 -8.38
C ARG A 754 -23.31 -15.26 -7.84
N THR A 755 -23.59 -14.02 -7.42
CA THR A 755 -24.90 -13.63 -6.89
C THR A 755 -26.00 -13.76 -7.95
N LEU A 756 -25.72 -13.35 -9.19
CA LEU A 756 -26.64 -13.49 -10.33
C LEU A 756 -26.91 -14.95 -10.67
N SER A 757 -25.88 -15.80 -10.74
CA SER A 757 -26.03 -17.23 -11.02
C SER A 757 -26.85 -17.95 -9.96
N ASN A 758 -26.59 -17.69 -8.67
CA ASN A 758 -27.36 -18.26 -7.57
C ASN A 758 -28.85 -17.86 -7.64
N TRP A 759 -29.14 -16.62 -8.03
CA TRP A 759 -30.52 -16.13 -8.17
C TRP A 759 -31.26 -16.83 -9.32
N GLN A 760 -30.58 -17.04 -10.45
CA GLN A 760 -31.12 -17.79 -11.59
C GLN A 760 -31.39 -19.26 -11.24
N GLU A 761 -30.48 -19.92 -10.52
CA GLU A 761 -30.69 -21.30 -10.06
C GLU A 761 -31.87 -21.43 -9.09
N MET A 762 -32.06 -20.46 -8.19
CA MET A 762 -33.21 -20.45 -7.29
C MET A 762 -34.54 -20.26 -8.03
N GLN A 763 -34.57 -19.45 -9.09
CA GLN A 763 -35.76 -19.30 -9.94
C GLN A 763 -36.07 -20.58 -10.71
N CYS A 764 -35.07 -21.24 -11.29
CA CYS A 764 -35.27 -22.51 -12.00
C CYS A 764 -35.68 -23.68 -11.09
N ARG A 765 -35.37 -23.64 -9.78
CA ARG A 765 -35.82 -24.65 -8.80
C ARG A 765 -37.21 -24.38 -8.23
N SER A 766 -37.75 -23.16 -8.42
CA SER A 766 -39.07 -22.76 -7.95
C SER A 766 -40.15 -22.72 -9.05
N SER A 767 -39.73 -22.75 -10.31
CA SER A 767 -40.53 -23.13 -11.49
C SER A 767 -40.56 -24.63 -11.70
#